data_AF-A0A354D6P2-F1
#
_entry.id   AF-A0A354D6P2-F1
#
_cell.length_a   1.000
_cell.length_b   1.000
_cell.length_c   1.000
_cell.angle_alpha   90.00
_cell.angle_beta   90.00
_cell.angle_gamma   90.00
#
_symmetry.space_group_name_H-M   'P 1'
#
loop_
_entity.id
_entity.type
_entity.pdbx_description
1 polymer ?
#
loop_
_entity_poly.entity_id
_entity_poly.type
_entity_poly.pdbx_seq_one_letter_code
_entity_poly.pdbx_strand_id
1 'polypeptide(L)'
;MDEPDIEYYLKIYEDAGCKYRRNKLIFIDSMPSLYLRNKVKSLDATLIKATAEEFLDYIQKLNFCPDELQRALINLNYCGIYRLSDLEKTYLTPYESRLYSGNFCKWQDVADGWVAEIRSYDEAKDKLDMLLTQENGVCCFSIYGQVFTGKSCLLKTLAYYLNKKGFEVLEYKGKFINTNVIWKYMAESTSTKFVLVIDGGSYYYEQIEKMFSQKIMNKKIVILTAAREYYHKKKRYYLEGNPYVDYRISASFSREDAEILVDKLDSKAHLSFMASMKPREQREYVFKQRSMVNLILNLTYGKLAEKIGKAYRFMLPTLSEMEQRLLLELAIFDTADIEYYPRELFVEKYGSCVKMDSDVSIDKMRVVDYARMDERGLALRNSLLNNCILEYKKNEVEVSIIDILIYISRYVKERNNDIWYFVFQCLTKEEILERRFKLKHRQIEKIYLSVKENYMDISYYWLQMGLLFQKREDYISAYNYLEKSSSIRPNSYKIQHAMARNFLRHANCTKDIVEAKNLFTKGEEKMKKLIDSKDYRKEKAKPFSVTCYVSEKIKFMMKFNIVPSDKELQYLINSLDSVKNSMDDNMETVYKSFYAFLVNIHKQDMIRMDFSSPYLKYIGNPVTVRLFDDNEDPIIEAIN
;
A
#
# COMPACT_ATOMS: atom_id res chain seq x y z
N MET A 1 -13.67 -13.81 47.78
CA MET A 1 -13.07 -12.93 46.76
C MET A 1 -14.17 -12.65 45.77
N ASP A 2 -14.53 -11.38 45.59
CA ASP A 2 -15.51 -11.01 44.57
C ASP A 2 -14.97 -11.45 43.21
N GLU A 3 -15.78 -12.20 42.45
CA GLU A 3 -15.42 -12.60 41.09
C GLU A 3 -15.04 -11.32 40.32
N PRO A 4 -13.83 -11.24 39.72
CA PRO A 4 -13.49 -10.13 38.85
C PRO A 4 -14.58 -10.00 37.80
N ASP A 5 -15.03 -8.77 37.52
CA ASP A 5 -16.12 -8.54 36.58
C ASP A 5 -15.77 -9.17 35.21
N ILE A 6 -16.30 -10.37 34.97
CA ILE A 6 -16.06 -11.13 33.76
C ILE A 6 -16.53 -10.31 32.56
N GLU A 7 -17.57 -9.49 32.71
CA GLU A 7 -18.01 -8.58 31.65
C GLU A 7 -16.97 -7.50 31.39
N TYR A 8 -16.24 -7.00 32.40
CA TYR A 8 -15.14 -6.06 32.20
C TYR A 8 -14.03 -6.67 31.33
N TYR A 9 -13.56 -7.88 31.65
CA TYR A 9 -12.50 -8.53 30.87
C TYR A 9 -12.99 -8.99 29.50
N LEU A 10 -14.19 -9.57 29.41
CA LEU A 10 -14.81 -9.92 28.13
C LEU A 10 -14.97 -8.69 27.24
N LYS A 11 -15.40 -7.55 27.82
CA LYS A 11 -15.48 -6.28 27.12
C LYS A 11 -14.11 -5.79 26.67
N ILE A 12 -13.05 -5.93 27.47
CA ILE A 12 -11.68 -5.64 27.00
C ILE A 12 -11.32 -6.52 25.80
N TYR A 13 -11.64 -7.82 25.82
CA TYR A 13 -11.37 -8.72 24.70
C TYR A 13 -12.25 -8.40 23.47
N GLU A 14 -13.51 -8.05 23.69
CA GLU A 14 -14.45 -7.65 22.64
C GLU A 14 -14.03 -6.33 22.00
N ASP A 15 -13.67 -5.33 22.82
CA ASP A 15 -13.12 -4.03 22.43
C ASP A 15 -11.74 -4.18 21.74
N ALA A 16 -10.99 -5.26 22.04
CA ALA A 16 -9.75 -5.63 21.37
C ALA A 16 -9.95 -6.50 20.12
N GLY A 17 -11.17 -6.94 19.82
CA GLY A 17 -11.55 -7.51 18.52
C GLY A 17 -11.59 -9.03 18.49
N CYS A 18 -11.44 -9.64 19.66
CA CYS A 18 -11.58 -11.05 19.88
C CYS A 18 -13.06 -11.43 19.79
N LYS A 19 -13.49 -11.91 18.61
CA LYS A 19 -14.84 -12.47 18.47
C LYS A 19 -14.91 -13.78 19.24
N TYR A 20 -15.84 -13.84 20.20
CA TYR A 20 -16.07 -14.99 21.09
C TYR A 20 -16.17 -16.33 20.37
N ARG A 21 -16.77 -16.37 19.16
CA ARG A 21 -16.99 -17.60 18.39
C ARG A 21 -15.81 -18.14 17.57
N ARG A 22 -14.69 -17.42 17.50
CA ARG A 22 -13.50 -17.87 16.72
C ARG A 22 -12.23 -18.03 17.56
N ASN A 23 -12.21 -17.47 18.76
CA ASN A 23 -11.06 -17.57 19.65
C ASN A 23 -11.32 -18.69 20.67
N LYS A 24 -10.34 -19.56 20.86
CA LYS A 24 -10.37 -20.51 21.98
C LYS A 24 -10.15 -19.73 23.28
N LEU A 25 -11.24 -19.30 23.90
CA LEU A 25 -11.20 -18.66 25.20
C LEU A 25 -11.01 -19.74 26.27
N ILE A 26 -10.05 -19.52 27.16
CA ILE A 26 -9.75 -20.42 28.26
C ILE A 26 -9.92 -19.62 29.55
N PHE A 27 -10.83 -20.06 30.39
CA PHE A 27 -11.06 -19.54 31.74
C PHE A 27 -10.42 -20.50 32.74
N ILE A 28 -9.75 -19.95 33.74
CA ILE A 28 -9.08 -20.72 34.78
C ILE A 28 -9.58 -20.19 36.11
N ASP A 29 -10.31 -21.02 36.85
CA ASP A 29 -10.89 -20.65 38.14
C ASP A 29 -11.01 -21.90 39.02
N SER A 30 -10.55 -21.83 40.27
CA SER A 30 -10.57 -22.97 41.19
C SER A 30 -11.97 -23.27 41.74
N MET A 31 -12.83 -22.26 41.81
CA MET A 31 -14.19 -22.34 42.34
C MET A 31 -15.18 -21.56 41.45
N PRO A 32 -15.36 -21.94 40.17
CA PRO A 32 -16.14 -21.14 39.24
C PRO A 32 -17.60 -21.11 39.66
N SER A 33 -18.16 -19.90 39.77
CA SER A 33 -19.57 -19.70 40.10
C SER A 33 -20.49 -20.31 39.05
N LEU A 34 -21.77 -20.46 39.40
CA LEU A 34 -22.79 -20.87 38.44
C LEU A 34 -22.89 -19.87 37.27
N TYR A 35 -22.69 -18.58 37.56
CA TYR A 35 -22.67 -17.50 36.58
C TYR A 35 -21.53 -17.70 35.57
N LEU A 36 -20.29 -17.85 36.04
CA LEU A 36 -19.12 -18.07 35.18
C LEU A 36 -19.29 -19.33 34.33
N ARG A 37 -19.77 -20.45 34.90
CA ARG A 37 -20.02 -21.69 34.14
C ARG A 37 -21.02 -21.48 33.00
N ASN A 38 -22.12 -20.79 33.27
CA ASN A 38 -23.14 -20.49 32.26
C ASN A 38 -22.58 -19.55 31.18
N LYS A 39 -21.78 -18.56 31.56
CA LYS A 39 -21.15 -17.62 30.63
C LYS A 39 -20.14 -18.32 29.72
N VAL A 40 -19.22 -19.13 30.27
CA VAL A 40 -18.26 -19.94 29.49
C VAL A 40 -18.99 -20.79 28.45
N LYS A 41 -20.07 -21.48 28.87
CA LYS A 41 -20.87 -22.30 27.97
C LYS A 41 -21.53 -21.49 26.85
N SER A 42 -22.00 -20.28 27.15
CA SER A 42 -22.59 -19.38 26.14
C SER A 42 -21.56 -18.86 25.13
N LEU A 43 -20.28 -18.80 25.52
CA LEU A 43 -19.17 -18.31 24.70
C LEU A 43 -18.48 -19.43 23.91
N ASP A 44 -18.89 -20.70 24.05
CA ASP A 44 -18.18 -21.86 23.51
C ASP A 44 -16.71 -21.91 23.96
N ALA A 45 -16.47 -21.51 25.21
CA ALA A 45 -15.14 -21.41 25.81
C ALA A 45 -14.79 -22.67 26.63
N THR A 46 -13.51 -22.83 26.94
CA THR A 46 -13.00 -23.89 27.83
C THR A 46 -12.88 -23.36 29.25
N LEU A 47 -13.39 -24.09 30.24
CA LEU A 47 -13.19 -23.81 31.66
C LEU A 47 -12.30 -24.87 32.29
N ILE A 48 -11.14 -24.44 32.79
CA ILE A 48 -10.21 -25.25 33.55
C ILE A 48 -10.44 -24.96 35.02
N LYS A 49 -10.87 -25.97 35.78
CA LYS A 49 -11.05 -25.88 37.23
C LYS A 49 -9.72 -26.16 37.92
N ALA A 50 -8.98 -25.10 38.23
CA ALA A 50 -7.68 -25.20 38.87
C ALA A 50 -7.37 -23.92 39.63
N THR A 51 -6.65 -24.03 40.75
CA THR A 51 -5.94 -22.88 41.32
C THR A 51 -4.83 -22.43 40.35
N ALA A 52 -4.30 -21.21 40.54
CA ALA A 52 -3.16 -20.75 39.76
C ALA A 52 -1.95 -21.69 39.91
N GLU A 53 -1.72 -22.21 41.12
CA GLU A 53 -0.67 -23.18 41.41
C GLU A 53 -0.90 -24.51 40.70
N GLU A 54 -2.10 -25.09 40.80
CA GLU A 54 -2.46 -26.34 40.10
C GLU A 54 -2.33 -26.21 38.58
N PHE A 55 -2.69 -25.05 38.03
CA PHE A 55 -2.57 -24.79 36.60
C PHE A 55 -1.11 -24.62 36.17
N LEU A 56 -0.30 -23.91 36.94
CA LEU A 56 1.14 -23.76 36.67
C LEU A 56 1.86 -25.10 36.81
N ASP A 57 1.53 -25.91 37.82
CA ASP A 57 2.01 -27.28 37.97
C ASP A 57 1.60 -28.17 36.80
N TYR A 58 0.36 -28.03 36.32
CA TYR A 58 -0.10 -28.72 35.11
C TYR A 58 0.71 -28.29 33.89
N ILE A 59 0.93 -27.00 33.68
CA ILE A 59 1.79 -26.48 32.60
C ILE A 59 3.21 -27.03 32.73
N GLN A 60 3.77 -27.06 33.94
CA GLN A 60 5.12 -27.59 34.16
C GLN A 60 5.19 -29.10 33.85
N LYS A 61 4.10 -29.84 34.06
CA LYS A 61 3.95 -31.25 33.66
C LYS A 61 3.71 -31.44 32.16
N LEU A 62 3.22 -30.42 31.45
CA LEU A 62 3.18 -30.44 30.00
C LEU A 62 4.64 -30.42 29.51
N ASN A 63 5.18 -31.60 29.22
CA ASN A 63 6.51 -31.76 28.64
C ASN A 63 6.53 -31.33 27.16
N PHE A 64 6.07 -30.11 26.90
CA PHE A 64 6.01 -29.50 25.59
C PHE A 64 7.40 -28.99 25.21
N CYS A 65 8.21 -29.92 24.72
CA CYS A 65 9.54 -29.67 24.18
C CYS A 65 9.48 -29.79 22.66
N PRO A 66 8.94 -28.78 21.93
CA PRO A 66 8.88 -28.83 20.48
C PRO A 66 10.30 -28.93 19.91
N ASP A 67 10.44 -29.72 18.84
CA ASP A 67 11.67 -29.77 18.05
C ASP A 67 11.95 -28.43 17.35
N GLU A 68 13.10 -28.29 16.71
CA GLU A 68 13.54 -27.03 16.10
C GLU A 68 12.60 -26.55 14.99
N LEU A 69 12.07 -27.48 14.18
CA LEU A 69 11.12 -27.19 13.12
C LEU A 69 9.78 -26.71 13.68
N GLN A 70 9.25 -27.38 14.71
CA GLN A 70 8.03 -26.99 15.41
C GLN A 70 8.18 -25.60 16.05
N ARG A 71 9.31 -25.32 16.71
CA ARG A 71 9.61 -23.99 17.24
C ARG A 71 9.65 -22.94 16.13
N ALA A 72 10.29 -23.24 15.01
CA ALA A 72 10.36 -22.33 13.88
C ALA A 72 8.97 -22.04 13.30
N LEU A 73 8.12 -23.06 13.17
CA LEU A 73 6.73 -22.93 12.70
C LEU A 73 5.88 -22.09 13.66
N ILE A 74 5.98 -22.33 14.97
CA ILE A 74 5.27 -21.55 15.99
C ILE A 74 5.67 -20.06 15.90
N ASN A 75 6.97 -19.76 15.81
CA ASN A 75 7.45 -18.39 15.67
C ASN A 75 7.00 -17.73 14.36
N LEU A 76 6.94 -18.50 13.27
CA LEU A 76 6.45 -18.05 11.97
C LEU A 76 4.96 -17.63 12.07
N ASN A 77 4.14 -18.45 12.72
CA ASN A 77 2.72 -18.15 13.00
C ASN A 77 2.53 -16.93 13.91
N TYR A 78 3.34 -16.79 14.98
CA TYR A 78 3.30 -15.61 15.86
C TYR A 78 3.65 -14.30 15.12
N CYS A 79 4.47 -14.39 14.07
CA CYS A 79 4.79 -13.25 13.21
C CYS A 79 3.74 -13.01 12.11
N GLY A 80 2.63 -13.74 12.13
CA GLY A 80 1.54 -13.60 11.16
C GLY A 80 1.88 -14.16 9.78
N ILE A 81 2.79 -15.12 9.68
CA ILE A 81 3.05 -15.86 8.44
C ILE A 81 2.42 -17.24 8.63
N TYR A 82 1.68 -17.74 7.65
CA TYR A 82 0.96 -19.00 7.76
C TYR A 82 1.22 -19.87 6.55
N ARG A 83 1.33 -21.18 6.75
CA ARG A 83 1.50 -22.12 5.63
C ARG A 83 0.17 -22.44 4.99
N LEU A 84 0.13 -22.48 3.66
CA LEU A 84 -1.07 -22.86 2.92
C LEU A 84 -1.58 -24.24 3.36
N SER A 85 -0.68 -25.22 3.56
CA SER A 85 -1.03 -26.56 4.01
C SER A 85 -1.73 -26.61 5.37
N ASP A 86 -1.50 -25.62 6.23
CA ASP A 86 -2.18 -25.50 7.51
C ASP A 86 -3.53 -24.78 7.37
N LEU A 87 -3.62 -23.81 6.46
CA LEU A 87 -4.87 -23.13 6.12
C LEU A 87 -5.87 -24.07 5.42
N GLU A 88 -5.40 -24.97 4.55
CA GLU A 88 -6.23 -25.97 3.84
C GLU A 88 -7.00 -26.89 4.79
N LYS A 89 -6.44 -27.18 5.97
CA LYS A 89 -7.11 -27.98 7.01
C LYS A 89 -8.35 -27.31 7.60
N THR A 90 -8.53 -26.01 7.36
CA THR A 90 -9.66 -25.21 7.87
C THR A 90 -10.73 -24.96 6.81
N TYR A 91 -10.60 -25.56 5.63
CA TYR A 91 -11.58 -25.41 4.55
C TYR A 91 -12.94 -25.96 4.96
N LEU A 92 -13.98 -25.24 4.53
CA LEU A 92 -15.36 -25.59 4.85
C LEU A 92 -15.88 -26.64 3.87
N THR A 93 -16.80 -27.48 4.33
CA THR A 93 -17.53 -28.43 3.48
C THR A 93 -18.97 -28.54 4.00
N PRO A 94 -19.99 -28.10 3.23
CA PRO A 94 -19.91 -27.49 1.91
C PRO A 94 -19.32 -26.06 1.95
N TYR A 95 -18.71 -25.63 0.85
CA TYR A 95 -18.20 -24.27 0.67
C TYR A 95 -18.90 -23.55 -0.48
N GLU A 96 -19.39 -22.36 -0.19
CA GLU A 96 -19.97 -21.43 -1.16
C GLU A 96 -19.16 -20.14 -1.14
N SER A 97 -18.60 -19.77 -2.28
CA SER A 97 -17.76 -18.58 -2.38
C SER A 97 -18.61 -17.31 -2.30
N ARG A 98 -18.06 -16.28 -1.64
CA ARG A 98 -18.63 -14.92 -1.67
C ARG A 98 -17.80 -13.96 -2.53
N LEU A 99 -16.91 -14.49 -3.37
CA LEU A 99 -16.02 -13.72 -4.25
C LEU A 99 -16.81 -12.80 -5.20
N TYR A 100 -17.82 -13.36 -5.87
CA TYR A 100 -18.65 -12.62 -6.83
C TYR A 100 -19.66 -11.66 -6.19
N SER A 101 -19.73 -11.62 -4.85
CA SER A 101 -20.41 -10.58 -4.08
C SER A 101 -19.45 -9.49 -3.57
N GLY A 102 -18.20 -9.47 -4.08
CA GLY A 102 -17.20 -8.44 -3.79
C GLY A 102 -16.33 -8.69 -2.55
N ASN A 103 -16.39 -9.86 -1.91
CA ASN A 103 -15.54 -10.17 -0.75
C ASN A 103 -14.08 -10.40 -1.12
N PHE A 104 -13.21 -10.45 -0.11
CA PHE A 104 -11.80 -10.79 -0.30
C PHE A 104 -11.64 -12.23 -0.78
N CYS A 105 -10.65 -12.44 -1.66
CA CYS A 105 -10.31 -13.77 -2.18
C CYS A 105 -9.69 -14.64 -1.08
N LYS A 106 -10.31 -15.77 -0.79
CA LYS A 106 -9.80 -16.82 0.09
C LYS A 106 -8.98 -17.82 -0.70
N TRP A 107 -8.17 -18.62 0.01
CA TRP A 107 -7.45 -19.72 -0.63
C TRP A 107 -8.40 -20.80 -1.17
N GLN A 108 -9.49 -21.07 -0.44
CA GLN A 108 -10.50 -22.02 -0.90
C GLN A 108 -11.21 -21.56 -2.19
N ASP A 109 -11.29 -20.25 -2.47
CA ASP A 109 -11.80 -19.76 -3.75
C ASP A 109 -10.90 -20.20 -4.93
N VAL A 110 -9.58 -20.26 -4.70
CA VAL A 110 -8.62 -20.73 -5.71
C VAL A 110 -8.64 -22.25 -5.80
N ALA A 111 -8.60 -22.93 -4.66
CA ALA A 111 -8.57 -24.40 -4.59
C ALA A 111 -9.81 -25.03 -5.24
N ASP A 112 -11.00 -24.48 -4.96
CA ASP A 112 -12.28 -25.00 -5.49
C ASP A 112 -12.63 -24.39 -6.86
N GLY A 113 -11.71 -23.64 -7.48
CA GLY A 113 -11.83 -23.15 -8.87
C GLY A 113 -12.89 -22.06 -9.07
N TRP A 114 -13.15 -21.23 -8.06
CA TRP A 114 -14.03 -20.06 -8.12
C TRP A 114 -13.41 -18.87 -8.83
N VAL A 115 -12.08 -18.74 -8.85
CA VAL A 115 -11.41 -17.64 -9.54
C VAL A 115 -11.45 -17.88 -11.06
N ALA A 116 -11.81 -16.85 -11.84
CA ALA A 116 -11.70 -16.88 -13.29
C ALA A 116 -10.24 -16.62 -13.72
N GLU A 117 -9.65 -17.58 -14.41
CA GLU A 117 -8.29 -17.49 -14.97
C GLU A 117 -8.36 -16.77 -16.33
N ILE A 118 -8.56 -15.45 -16.29
CA ILE A 118 -8.59 -14.60 -17.49
C ILE A 118 -7.18 -14.45 -18.08
N ARG A 119 -7.02 -13.82 -19.26
CA ARG A 119 -5.76 -13.76 -20.01
C ARG A 119 -4.56 -13.24 -19.19
N SER A 120 -4.79 -12.33 -18.25
CA SER A 120 -3.72 -11.82 -17.37
C SER A 120 -3.06 -12.91 -16.53
N TYR A 121 -3.75 -14.02 -16.28
CA TYR A 121 -3.18 -15.18 -15.59
C TYR A 121 -2.10 -15.83 -16.43
N ASP A 122 -2.38 -16.18 -17.69
CA ASP A 122 -1.40 -16.83 -18.57
C ASP A 122 -0.18 -15.93 -18.81
N GLU A 123 -0.39 -14.64 -19.07
CA GLU A 123 0.70 -13.68 -19.27
C GLU A 123 1.59 -13.52 -18.01
N ALA A 124 0.98 -13.46 -16.82
CA ALA A 124 1.71 -13.36 -15.57
C ALA A 124 2.44 -14.66 -15.24
N LYS A 125 1.83 -15.80 -15.52
CA LYS A 125 2.39 -17.14 -15.34
C LYS A 125 3.62 -17.35 -16.23
N ASP A 126 3.56 -16.96 -17.50
CA ASP A 126 4.69 -17.07 -18.44
C ASP A 126 5.88 -16.25 -17.96
N LYS A 127 5.64 -15.00 -17.54
CA LYS A 127 6.68 -14.14 -16.96
C LYS A 127 7.24 -14.69 -15.65
N LEU A 128 6.38 -15.27 -14.80
CA LEU A 128 6.80 -15.91 -13.57
C LEU A 128 7.70 -17.12 -13.87
N ASP A 129 7.33 -17.96 -14.82
CA ASP A 129 8.13 -19.11 -15.23
C ASP A 129 9.51 -18.68 -15.78
N MET A 130 9.58 -17.58 -16.55
CA MET A 130 10.86 -16.98 -16.96
C MET A 130 11.71 -16.49 -15.78
N LEU A 131 11.09 -15.92 -14.73
CA LEU A 131 11.81 -15.54 -13.52
C LEU A 131 12.34 -16.76 -12.76
N LEU A 132 11.62 -17.88 -12.77
CA LEU A 132 12.02 -19.11 -12.09
C LEU A 132 13.24 -19.78 -12.71
N THR A 133 13.56 -19.53 -13.99
CA THR A 133 14.75 -20.10 -14.64
C THR A 133 16.05 -19.42 -14.20
N GLN A 134 15.99 -18.27 -13.53
CA GLN A 134 17.18 -17.60 -12.99
C GLN A 134 17.78 -18.40 -11.83
N GLU A 135 19.11 -18.47 -11.75
CA GLU A 135 19.86 -19.21 -10.71
C GLU A 135 19.82 -18.55 -9.32
N ASN A 136 19.16 -17.40 -9.19
CA ASN A 136 19.06 -16.67 -7.94
C ASN A 136 18.23 -17.43 -6.90
N GLY A 137 18.74 -17.48 -5.67
CA GLY A 137 18.01 -18.06 -4.53
C GLY A 137 16.77 -17.26 -4.18
N VAL A 138 16.84 -15.92 -4.21
CA VAL A 138 15.73 -15.02 -3.87
C VAL A 138 15.28 -14.28 -5.13
N CYS A 139 14.00 -14.44 -5.48
CA CYS A 139 13.37 -13.73 -6.60
C CYS A 139 12.10 -13.00 -6.12
N CYS A 140 11.70 -11.91 -6.79
CA CYS A 140 10.44 -11.23 -6.52
C CYS A 140 9.60 -11.07 -7.78
N PHE A 141 8.30 -11.33 -7.69
CA PHE A 141 7.32 -11.04 -8.75
C PHE A 141 6.25 -10.13 -8.16
N SER A 142 6.12 -8.91 -8.69
CA SER A 142 5.18 -7.92 -8.18
C SER A 142 4.08 -7.63 -9.17
N ILE A 143 2.86 -7.91 -8.74
CA ILE A 143 1.63 -7.55 -9.43
C ILE A 143 1.20 -6.16 -8.93
N TYR A 144 0.89 -5.24 -9.84
CA TYR A 144 0.37 -3.93 -9.45
C TYR A 144 -0.73 -3.44 -10.39
N GLY A 145 -1.54 -2.51 -9.89
CA GLY A 145 -2.66 -1.95 -10.64
C GLY A 145 -3.72 -1.31 -9.74
N GLN A 146 -4.77 -0.78 -10.36
CA GLN A 146 -5.86 -0.09 -9.67
C GLN A 146 -6.61 -1.00 -8.68
N VAL A 147 -7.34 -0.41 -7.74
CA VAL A 147 -8.17 -1.15 -6.78
C VAL A 147 -9.20 -2.00 -7.53
N PHE A 148 -9.50 -3.21 -7.02
CA PHE A 148 -10.49 -4.15 -7.60
C PHE A 148 -10.22 -4.68 -9.02
N THR A 149 -8.97 -4.68 -9.46
CA THR A 149 -8.55 -5.28 -10.74
C THR A 149 -8.29 -6.79 -10.67
N GLY A 150 -8.48 -7.42 -9.50
CA GLY A 150 -8.24 -8.86 -9.31
C GLY A 150 -6.83 -9.24 -8.85
N LYS A 151 -5.98 -8.27 -8.47
CA LYS A 151 -4.60 -8.51 -8.00
C LYS A 151 -4.48 -9.61 -6.95
N SER A 152 -5.26 -9.57 -5.87
CA SER A 152 -5.21 -10.58 -4.80
C SER A 152 -5.65 -11.97 -5.29
N CYS A 153 -6.56 -12.03 -6.27
CA CYS A 153 -6.96 -13.30 -6.89
C CYS A 153 -5.80 -13.86 -7.72
N LEU A 154 -5.24 -13.05 -8.62
CA LEU A 154 -4.09 -13.44 -9.45
C LEU A 154 -2.89 -13.86 -8.59
N LEU A 155 -2.61 -13.11 -7.53
CA LEU A 155 -1.54 -13.41 -6.57
C LEU A 155 -1.69 -14.81 -5.97
N LYS A 156 -2.88 -15.14 -5.47
CA LYS A 156 -3.16 -16.46 -4.88
C LYS A 156 -3.20 -17.57 -5.92
N THR A 157 -3.73 -17.31 -7.12
CA THR A 157 -3.72 -18.29 -8.22
C THR A 157 -2.29 -18.63 -8.65
N LEU A 158 -1.39 -17.65 -8.80
CA LEU A 158 0.02 -17.89 -9.11
C LEU A 158 0.73 -18.63 -7.97
N ALA A 159 0.45 -18.29 -6.71
CA ALA A 159 1.00 -19.02 -5.58
C ALA A 159 0.53 -20.48 -5.54
N TYR A 160 -0.75 -20.74 -5.84
CA TYR A 160 -1.32 -22.08 -5.92
C TYR A 160 -0.75 -22.87 -7.11
N TYR A 161 -0.47 -22.21 -8.23
CA TYR A 161 0.27 -22.78 -9.34
C TYR A 161 1.69 -23.23 -8.93
N LEU A 162 2.41 -22.42 -8.16
CA LEU A 162 3.72 -22.80 -7.63
C LEU A 162 3.63 -23.93 -6.58
N ASN A 163 2.56 -23.96 -5.76
CA ASN A 163 2.29 -25.07 -4.85
C ASN A 163 2.22 -26.41 -5.62
N LYS A 164 1.51 -26.43 -6.76
CA LYS A 164 1.44 -27.60 -7.65
C LYS A 164 2.79 -27.97 -8.29
N LYS A 165 3.73 -27.02 -8.39
CA LYS A 165 5.13 -27.25 -8.81
C LYS A 165 6.06 -27.66 -7.65
N GLY A 166 5.51 -27.95 -6.47
CA GLY A 166 6.24 -28.43 -5.30
C GLY A 166 6.89 -27.32 -4.46
N PHE A 167 6.41 -26.07 -4.56
CA PHE A 167 6.82 -25.01 -3.64
C PHE A 167 5.97 -25.03 -2.37
N GLU A 168 6.59 -24.81 -1.22
CA GLU A 168 5.87 -24.57 0.04
C GLU A 168 5.41 -23.10 0.11
N VAL A 169 4.10 -22.88 0.21
CA VAL A 169 3.51 -21.54 0.20
C VAL A 169 3.31 -20.99 1.61
N LEU A 170 3.86 -19.80 1.85
CA LEU A 170 3.78 -19.02 3.07
C LEU A 170 2.98 -17.72 2.80
N GLU A 171 1.83 -17.54 3.42
CA GLU A 171 1.04 -16.30 3.35
C GLU A 171 1.36 -15.38 4.53
N TYR A 172 1.76 -14.15 4.24
CA TYR A 172 1.97 -13.12 5.25
C TYR A 172 0.69 -12.31 5.49
N LYS A 173 0.26 -12.19 6.75
CA LYS A 173 -0.85 -11.37 7.24
C LYS A 173 -0.48 -10.52 8.48
N GLY A 174 0.81 -10.44 8.83
CA GLY A 174 1.28 -9.72 10.01
C GLY A 174 1.31 -8.18 9.85
N LYS A 175 1.81 -7.49 10.88
CA LYS A 175 2.00 -6.02 10.89
C LYS A 175 3.40 -5.59 10.44
N PHE A 176 4.41 -6.37 10.80
CA PHE A 176 5.81 -6.20 10.44
C PHE A 176 6.38 -7.51 9.87
N ILE A 177 7.17 -7.45 8.79
CA ILE A 177 7.82 -8.65 8.23
C ILE A 177 9.13 -8.88 8.96
N ASN A 178 9.15 -9.90 9.82
CA ASN A 178 10.38 -10.38 10.44
C ASN A 178 11.02 -11.43 9.52
N THR A 179 12.08 -11.05 8.81
CA THR A 179 12.77 -11.94 7.87
C THR A 179 13.50 -13.09 8.57
N ASN A 180 13.93 -12.91 9.82
CA ASN A 180 14.71 -13.92 10.54
C ASN A 180 13.90 -15.18 10.84
N VAL A 181 12.59 -15.04 11.13
CA VAL A 181 11.73 -16.21 11.37
C VAL A 181 11.48 -17.00 10.08
N ILE A 182 11.45 -16.33 8.93
CA ILE A 182 11.34 -16.98 7.61
C ILE A 182 12.61 -17.80 7.34
N TRP A 183 13.79 -17.19 7.52
CA TRP A 183 15.05 -17.88 7.30
C TRP A 183 15.26 -19.06 8.23
N LYS A 184 14.93 -18.91 9.52
CA LYS A 184 14.99 -20.01 10.49
C LYS A 184 14.07 -21.15 10.07
N TYR A 185 12.83 -20.85 9.73
CA TYR A 185 11.89 -21.87 9.26
C TYR A 185 12.37 -22.57 7.99
N MET A 186 12.84 -21.79 7.01
CA MET A 186 13.39 -22.34 5.78
C MET A 186 14.59 -23.22 6.04
N ALA A 187 15.49 -22.90 6.98
CA ALA A 187 16.65 -23.73 7.30
C ALA A 187 16.21 -25.12 7.81
N GLU A 188 15.24 -25.16 8.73
CA GLU A 188 14.75 -26.41 9.34
C GLU A 188 13.80 -27.22 8.43
N SER A 189 13.12 -26.57 7.48
CA SER A 189 12.20 -27.27 6.58
C SER A 189 12.95 -28.17 5.60
N THR A 190 12.39 -29.35 5.31
CA THR A 190 12.93 -30.24 4.26
C THR A 190 12.67 -29.72 2.85
N SER A 191 11.76 -28.76 2.69
CA SER A 191 11.52 -28.12 1.40
C SER A 191 12.73 -27.31 0.94
N THR A 192 12.95 -27.33 -0.37
CA THR A 192 13.99 -26.54 -1.05
C THR A 192 13.40 -25.38 -1.84
N LYS A 193 12.07 -25.28 -1.95
CA LYS A 193 11.36 -24.31 -2.78
C LYS A 193 10.24 -23.68 -1.97
N PHE A 194 10.25 -22.35 -1.87
CA PHE A 194 9.31 -21.60 -1.05
C PHE A 194 8.69 -20.46 -1.83
N VAL A 195 7.46 -20.11 -1.48
CA VAL A 195 6.78 -18.90 -1.96
C VAL A 195 6.36 -18.08 -0.76
N LEU A 196 6.69 -16.80 -0.74
CA LEU A 196 6.17 -15.85 0.25
C LEU A 196 5.16 -14.94 -0.44
N VAL A 197 3.90 -15.00 0.01
CA VAL A 197 2.78 -14.23 -0.53
C VAL A 197 2.52 -13.02 0.35
N ILE A 198 2.64 -11.82 -0.22
CA ILE A 198 2.42 -10.54 0.45
C ILE A 198 1.43 -9.69 -0.37
N ASP A 199 0.18 -9.68 0.05
CA ASP A 199 -0.80 -8.70 -0.44
C ASP A 199 -0.54 -7.36 0.29
N GLY A 200 -0.42 -6.26 -0.46
CA GLY A 200 0.08 -4.96 0.03
C GLY A 200 1.59 -4.77 -0.01
N GLY A 201 2.28 -5.45 -0.92
CA GLY A 201 3.73 -5.58 -0.91
C GLY A 201 4.52 -4.28 -1.04
N SER A 202 3.98 -3.22 -1.65
CA SER A 202 4.70 -1.93 -1.78
C SER A 202 5.08 -1.34 -0.42
N TYR A 203 4.36 -1.70 0.63
CA TYR A 203 4.69 -1.30 1.98
C TYR A 203 5.99 -1.94 2.50
N TYR A 204 6.33 -3.13 2.01
CA TYR A 204 7.43 -3.96 2.49
C TYR A 204 8.63 -4.05 1.53
N TYR A 205 8.68 -3.25 0.46
CA TYR A 205 9.74 -3.37 -0.55
C TYR A 205 11.15 -3.12 0.01
N GLU A 206 11.32 -2.27 1.02
CA GLU A 206 12.62 -2.09 1.67
C GLU A 206 13.07 -3.36 2.43
N GLN A 207 12.14 -4.07 3.07
CA GLN A 207 12.43 -5.34 3.74
C GLN A 207 12.72 -6.43 2.72
N ILE A 208 11.95 -6.48 1.63
CA ILE A 208 12.17 -7.40 0.51
C ILE A 208 13.54 -7.16 -0.13
N GLU A 209 13.96 -5.91 -0.28
CA GLU A 209 15.31 -5.57 -0.77
C GLU A 209 16.39 -6.25 0.08
N LYS A 210 16.26 -6.18 1.42
CA LYS A 210 17.20 -6.81 2.36
C LYS A 210 17.20 -8.34 2.28
N MET A 211 16.16 -8.95 1.71
CA MET A 211 16.10 -10.39 1.50
C MET A 211 16.97 -10.83 0.32
N PHE A 212 17.13 -10.02 -0.74
CA PHE A 212 17.93 -10.39 -1.91
C PHE A 212 19.43 -10.60 -1.61
N SER A 213 19.96 -9.92 -0.59
CA SER A 213 21.36 -10.08 -0.18
C SER A 213 21.62 -11.34 0.65
N GLN A 214 20.58 -12.08 1.04
CA GLN A 214 20.72 -13.27 1.86
C GLN A 214 21.14 -14.48 1.04
N LYS A 215 22.19 -15.16 1.49
CA LYS A 215 22.61 -16.43 0.91
C LYS A 215 21.75 -17.55 1.48
N ILE A 216 20.88 -18.11 0.66
CA ILE A 216 20.05 -19.28 1.02
C ILE A 216 20.57 -20.52 0.28
N MET A 217 21.47 -21.26 0.94
CA MET A 217 22.16 -22.42 0.35
C MET A 217 21.16 -23.50 -0.09
N ASN A 218 21.23 -23.92 -1.36
CA ASN A 218 20.42 -24.99 -1.96
C ASN A 218 18.89 -24.82 -1.82
N LYS A 219 18.42 -23.60 -1.51
CA LYS A 219 17.00 -23.28 -1.37
C LYS A 219 16.65 -22.09 -2.26
N LYS A 220 15.41 -22.06 -2.72
CA LYS A 220 14.85 -20.98 -3.53
C LYS A 220 13.60 -20.42 -2.86
N ILE A 221 13.47 -19.10 -2.80
CA ILE A 221 12.25 -18.41 -2.39
C ILE A 221 11.81 -17.42 -3.47
N VAL A 222 10.53 -17.47 -3.79
CA VAL A 222 9.88 -16.52 -4.69
C VAL A 222 8.92 -15.67 -3.88
N ILE A 223 9.17 -14.37 -3.85
CA ILE A 223 8.33 -13.41 -3.14
C ILE A 223 7.29 -12.91 -4.14
N LEU A 224 6.04 -13.33 -3.97
CA LEU A 224 4.92 -12.85 -4.76
C LEU A 224 4.27 -11.68 -4.01
N THR A 225 4.18 -10.52 -4.67
CA THR A 225 3.55 -9.34 -4.08
C THR A 225 2.41 -8.81 -4.93
N ALA A 226 1.40 -8.22 -4.28
CA ALA A 226 0.40 -7.39 -4.92
C ALA A 226 0.43 -5.98 -4.33
N ALA A 227 0.30 -4.93 -5.15
CA ALA A 227 0.37 -3.55 -4.69
C ALA A 227 -0.57 -2.61 -5.46
N ARG A 228 -0.95 -1.51 -4.82
CA ARG A 228 -1.64 -0.39 -5.49
C ARG A 228 -0.65 0.41 -6.34
N GLU A 229 -1.14 0.95 -7.45
CA GLU A 229 -0.29 1.53 -8.50
C GLU A 229 0.57 2.71 -8.01
N TYR A 230 0.04 3.60 -7.17
CA TYR A 230 0.77 4.79 -6.74
C TYR A 230 1.97 4.47 -5.85
N TYR A 231 1.75 3.73 -4.76
CA TYR A 231 2.84 3.33 -3.87
C TYR A 231 3.81 2.35 -4.54
N HIS A 232 3.33 1.51 -5.46
CA HIS A 232 4.21 0.67 -6.27
C HIS A 232 5.21 1.53 -7.07
N LYS A 233 4.73 2.49 -7.88
CA LYS A 233 5.60 3.35 -8.70
C LYS A 233 6.59 4.16 -7.87
N LYS A 234 6.15 4.69 -6.72
CA LYS A 234 7.04 5.49 -5.84
C LYS A 234 8.08 4.66 -5.10
N LYS A 235 7.90 3.34 -4.96
CA LYS A 235 8.76 2.48 -4.13
C LYS A 235 9.47 1.36 -4.90
N ARG A 236 9.15 1.12 -6.17
CA ARG A 236 9.74 0.02 -6.96
C ARG A 236 11.27 0.10 -7.09
N TYR A 237 11.87 1.27 -6.89
CA TYR A 237 13.33 1.45 -6.86
C TYR A 237 14.05 0.55 -5.83
N TYR A 238 13.34 0.08 -4.79
CA TYR A 238 13.86 -0.94 -3.87
C TYR A 238 14.10 -2.29 -4.54
N LEU A 239 13.27 -2.63 -5.52
CA LEU A 239 13.32 -3.89 -6.26
C LEU A 239 14.24 -3.79 -7.48
N GLU A 240 14.37 -2.59 -8.07
CA GLU A 240 15.27 -2.34 -9.19
C GLU A 240 16.73 -2.75 -8.89
N GLY A 241 17.35 -3.40 -9.88
CA GLY A 241 18.69 -3.99 -9.77
C GLY A 241 18.73 -5.40 -9.15
N ASN A 242 17.62 -5.91 -8.63
CA ASN A 242 17.52 -7.26 -8.08
C ASN A 242 16.80 -8.24 -9.05
N PRO A 243 16.85 -9.57 -8.80
CA PRO A 243 16.07 -10.58 -9.51
C PRO A 243 14.56 -10.38 -9.35
N TYR A 244 13.99 -9.52 -10.18
CA TYR A 244 12.66 -8.97 -10.02
C TYR A 244 11.91 -8.83 -11.36
N VAL A 245 10.61 -9.10 -11.35
CA VAL A 245 9.69 -8.82 -12.48
C VAL A 245 8.47 -8.05 -11.99
N ASP A 246 8.09 -7.03 -12.76
CA ASP A 246 6.85 -6.28 -12.57
C ASP A 246 5.76 -6.73 -13.56
N TYR A 247 4.53 -6.84 -13.07
CA TYR A 247 3.36 -7.14 -13.89
C TYR A 247 2.20 -6.21 -13.55
N ARG A 248 1.88 -5.31 -14.48
CA ARG A 248 0.72 -4.43 -14.35
C ARG A 248 -0.52 -5.17 -14.83
N ILE A 249 -1.50 -5.37 -13.95
CA ILE A 249 -2.82 -5.87 -14.36
C ILE A 249 -3.66 -4.74 -14.95
N SER A 250 -4.30 -5.01 -16.08
CA SER A 250 -5.24 -4.08 -16.69
C SER A 250 -6.55 -4.02 -15.90
N ALA A 251 -7.18 -2.84 -15.85
CA ALA A 251 -8.51 -2.70 -15.29
C ALA A 251 -9.63 -3.10 -16.26
N SER A 252 -9.32 -3.20 -17.56
CA SER A 252 -10.30 -3.44 -18.61
C SER A 252 -10.34 -4.89 -19.09
N PHE A 253 -11.52 -5.40 -19.40
CA PHE A 253 -11.70 -6.71 -20.03
C PHE A 253 -11.56 -6.67 -21.56
N SER A 254 -10.91 -7.67 -22.12
CA SER A 254 -11.03 -8.03 -23.53
C SER A 254 -12.33 -8.81 -23.79
N ARG A 255 -12.64 -9.10 -25.06
CA ARG A 255 -13.77 -9.96 -25.41
C ARG A 255 -13.54 -11.40 -24.96
N GLU A 256 -12.32 -11.90 -25.08
CA GLU A 256 -11.91 -13.23 -24.62
C GLU A 256 -12.10 -13.37 -23.10
N ASP A 257 -11.68 -12.36 -22.32
CA ASP A 257 -11.90 -12.36 -20.87
C ASP A 257 -13.38 -12.44 -20.51
N ALA A 258 -14.26 -11.81 -21.29
CA ALA A 258 -15.70 -11.86 -21.07
C ALA A 258 -16.27 -13.26 -21.30
N GLU A 259 -15.74 -14.03 -22.25
CA GLU A 259 -16.15 -15.43 -22.47
C GLU A 259 -15.76 -16.29 -21.27
N ILE A 260 -14.49 -16.21 -20.85
CA ILE A 260 -13.96 -16.95 -19.70
C ILE A 260 -14.77 -16.63 -18.43
N LEU A 261 -15.12 -15.36 -18.23
CA LEU A 261 -15.92 -14.93 -17.08
C LEU A 261 -17.35 -15.48 -17.10
N VAL A 262 -18.02 -15.47 -18.26
CA VAL A 262 -19.37 -16.03 -18.39
C VAL A 262 -19.35 -17.53 -18.10
N ASP A 263 -18.43 -18.27 -18.71
CA ASP A 263 -18.31 -19.72 -18.51
C ASP A 263 -18.03 -20.06 -17.04
N LYS A 264 -17.16 -19.27 -16.39
CA LYS A 264 -16.88 -19.43 -14.96
C LYS A 264 -18.12 -19.16 -14.10
N LEU A 265 -18.82 -18.05 -14.33
CA LEU A 265 -20.03 -17.69 -13.59
C LEU A 265 -21.13 -18.74 -13.76
N ASP A 266 -21.32 -19.26 -14.98
CA ASP A 266 -22.32 -20.31 -15.27
C ASP A 266 -21.97 -21.62 -14.55
N SER A 267 -20.71 -22.06 -14.65
CA SER A 267 -20.23 -23.29 -13.98
C SER A 267 -20.39 -23.25 -12.45
N LYS A 268 -20.52 -22.05 -11.89
CA LYS A 268 -20.70 -21.81 -10.45
C LYS A 268 -22.14 -21.40 -10.08
N ALA A 269 -23.06 -21.33 -11.04
CA ALA A 269 -24.44 -20.83 -10.86
C ALA A 269 -24.52 -19.38 -10.33
N HIS A 270 -23.57 -18.52 -10.72
CA HIS A 270 -23.48 -17.10 -10.34
C HIS A 270 -23.78 -16.12 -11.49
N LEU A 271 -24.43 -16.57 -12.57
CA LEU A 271 -24.89 -15.66 -13.64
C LEU A 271 -25.96 -14.66 -13.18
N SER A 272 -26.63 -14.90 -12.05
CA SER A 272 -27.68 -14.02 -11.53
C SER A 272 -28.77 -13.81 -12.60
N PHE A 273 -29.23 -12.57 -12.80
CA PHE A 273 -30.21 -12.21 -13.84
C PHE A 273 -29.76 -12.58 -15.27
N MET A 274 -28.46 -12.71 -15.54
CA MET A 274 -27.94 -13.09 -16.87
C MET A 274 -28.24 -14.54 -17.24
N ALA A 275 -28.63 -15.40 -16.28
CA ALA A 275 -29.05 -16.77 -16.57
C ALA A 275 -30.25 -16.83 -17.53
N SER A 276 -31.06 -15.77 -17.57
CA SER A 276 -32.19 -15.62 -18.50
C SER A 276 -31.81 -15.16 -19.92
N MET A 277 -30.58 -14.70 -20.13
CA MET A 277 -30.10 -14.15 -21.40
C MET A 277 -29.54 -15.23 -22.31
N LYS A 278 -29.48 -14.96 -23.63
CA LYS A 278 -28.78 -15.86 -24.56
C LYS A 278 -27.25 -15.79 -24.35
N PRO A 279 -26.48 -16.85 -24.60
CA PRO A 279 -25.02 -16.86 -24.36
C PRO A 279 -24.23 -15.73 -25.06
N ARG A 280 -24.68 -15.27 -26.22
CA ARG A 280 -24.08 -14.12 -26.92
C ARG A 280 -24.34 -12.81 -26.18
N GLU A 281 -25.55 -12.64 -25.67
CA GLU A 281 -25.97 -11.45 -24.92
C GLU A 281 -25.25 -11.38 -23.57
N GLN A 282 -25.06 -12.52 -22.89
CA GLN A 282 -24.28 -12.63 -21.66
C GLN A 282 -22.85 -12.11 -21.87
N ARG A 283 -22.15 -12.61 -22.90
CA ARG A 283 -20.77 -12.18 -23.24
C ARG A 283 -20.70 -10.70 -23.59
N GLU A 284 -21.64 -10.21 -24.39
CA GLU A 284 -21.69 -8.79 -24.75
C GLU A 284 -21.97 -7.91 -23.52
N TYR A 285 -22.82 -8.38 -22.60
CA TYR A 285 -23.11 -7.68 -21.34
C TYR A 285 -21.87 -7.57 -20.46
N VAL A 286 -21.16 -8.69 -20.23
CA VAL A 286 -19.94 -8.71 -19.41
C VAL A 286 -18.87 -7.80 -20.02
N PHE A 287 -18.65 -7.87 -21.33
CA PHE A 287 -17.71 -7.01 -22.04
C PHE A 287 -18.07 -5.51 -21.89
N LYS A 288 -19.36 -5.16 -21.98
CA LYS A 288 -19.84 -3.78 -21.78
C LYS A 288 -19.60 -3.23 -20.38
N GLN A 289 -19.46 -4.08 -19.36
CA GLN A 289 -19.15 -3.61 -18.00
C GLN A 289 -17.75 -2.99 -17.88
N ARG A 290 -16.85 -3.29 -18.82
CA ARG A 290 -15.45 -2.85 -18.89
C ARG A 290 -14.57 -3.32 -17.74
N SER A 291 -15.04 -3.44 -16.50
CA SER A 291 -14.22 -3.77 -15.33
C SER A 291 -14.90 -4.74 -14.36
N MET A 292 -14.09 -5.41 -13.53
CA MET A 292 -14.58 -6.37 -12.53
C MET A 292 -15.45 -5.72 -11.46
N VAL A 293 -15.14 -4.48 -11.08
CA VAL A 293 -15.94 -3.69 -10.14
C VAL A 293 -17.38 -3.55 -10.64
N ASN A 294 -17.52 -3.13 -11.90
CA ASN A 294 -18.83 -2.91 -12.51
C ASN A 294 -19.57 -4.25 -12.65
N LEU A 295 -18.88 -5.31 -13.05
CA LEU A 295 -19.48 -6.63 -13.17
C LEU A 295 -20.02 -7.14 -11.83
N ILE A 296 -19.20 -7.16 -10.78
CA ILE A 296 -19.60 -7.61 -9.43
C ILE A 296 -20.79 -6.80 -8.90
N LEU A 297 -20.76 -5.48 -9.09
CA LEU A 297 -21.83 -4.60 -8.64
C LEU A 297 -23.15 -4.89 -9.38
N ASN A 298 -23.11 -5.13 -10.69
CA ASN A 298 -24.29 -5.53 -11.45
C ASN A 298 -24.78 -6.93 -11.07
N LEU A 299 -23.88 -7.90 -10.84
CA LEU A 299 -24.26 -9.25 -10.40
C LEU A 299 -24.96 -9.23 -9.04
N THR A 300 -24.50 -8.35 -8.13
CA THR A 300 -25.03 -8.23 -6.77
C THR A 300 -26.34 -7.45 -6.72
N TYR A 301 -26.49 -6.37 -7.48
CA TYR A 301 -27.64 -5.44 -7.37
C TYR A 301 -28.55 -5.40 -8.61
N GLY A 302 -28.21 -6.10 -9.69
CA GLY A 302 -28.97 -6.09 -10.95
C GLY A 302 -29.08 -4.69 -11.56
N LYS A 303 -30.21 -4.39 -12.22
CA LYS A 303 -30.48 -3.09 -12.87
C LYS A 303 -30.52 -1.88 -11.90
N LEU A 304 -30.53 -2.10 -10.58
CA LEU A 304 -30.39 -1.01 -9.60
C LEU A 304 -29.00 -0.37 -9.70
N ALA A 305 -28.00 -1.10 -10.19
CA ALA A 305 -26.65 -0.65 -10.51
C ALA A 305 -26.57 0.66 -11.30
N GLU A 306 -27.40 0.81 -12.32
CA GLU A 306 -27.42 2.01 -13.17
C GLU A 306 -27.91 3.25 -12.42
N LYS A 307 -28.63 3.06 -11.29
CA LYS A 307 -29.08 4.12 -10.39
C LYS A 307 -28.13 4.35 -9.22
N ILE A 308 -27.08 3.55 -9.04
CA ILE A 308 -26.31 3.48 -7.79
C ILE A 308 -25.65 4.81 -7.38
N GLY A 309 -25.11 5.59 -8.31
CA GLY A 309 -24.55 6.92 -7.99
C GLY A 309 -25.61 7.88 -7.40
N LYS A 310 -26.89 7.73 -7.80
CA LYS A 310 -28.03 8.45 -7.20
C LYS A 310 -28.53 7.74 -5.95
N ALA A 311 -28.61 6.41 -5.96
CA ALA A 311 -29.12 5.60 -4.87
C ALA A 311 -28.28 5.78 -3.59
N TYR A 312 -26.94 5.88 -3.68
CA TYR A 312 -26.11 6.07 -2.48
C TYR A 312 -26.43 7.35 -1.72
N ARG A 313 -26.80 8.46 -2.40
CA ARG A 313 -27.23 9.68 -1.70
C ARG A 313 -28.55 9.50 -0.96
N PHE A 314 -29.43 8.64 -1.46
CA PHE A 314 -30.70 8.32 -0.80
C PHE A 314 -30.54 7.26 0.29
N MET A 315 -29.52 6.40 0.21
CA MET A 315 -29.31 5.27 1.12
C MET A 315 -28.33 5.58 2.26
N LEU A 316 -27.31 6.44 2.07
CA LEU A 316 -26.42 6.87 3.17
C LEU A 316 -27.20 7.44 4.38
N PRO A 317 -28.25 8.26 4.19
CA PRO A 317 -29.07 8.76 5.31
C PRO A 317 -29.80 7.68 6.11
N THR A 318 -30.01 6.47 5.56
CA THR A 318 -30.70 5.39 6.28
C THR A 318 -29.79 4.63 7.23
N LEU A 319 -28.48 4.85 7.14
CA LEU A 319 -27.48 4.26 8.04
C LEU A 319 -27.37 5.07 9.33
N SER A 320 -27.00 4.40 10.43
CA SER A 320 -26.69 5.09 11.68
C SER A 320 -25.50 6.03 11.54
N GLU A 321 -25.38 7.02 12.43
CA GLU A 321 -24.25 7.95 12.43
C GLU A 321 -22.89 7.23 12.50
N MET A 322 -22.80 6.18 13.32
CA MET A 322 -21.58 5.37 13.45
C MET A 322 -21.24 4.60 12.18
N GLU A 323 -22.24 4.04 11.49
CA GLU A 323 -22.04 3.38 10.20
C GLU A 323 -21.61 4.39 9.12
N GLN A 324 -22.24 5.56 9.07
CA GLN A 324 -21.85 6.63 8.14
C GLN A 324 -20.41 7.10 8.39
N ARG A 325 -20.01 7.26 9.66
CA ARG A 325 -18.64 7.63 10.03
C ARG A 325 -17.64 6.55 9.62
N LEU A 326 -17.93 5.29 9.88
CA LEU A 326 -17.08 4.19 9.42
C LEU A 326 -16.92 4.19 7.89
N LEU A 327 -17.99 4.36 7.13
CA LEU A 327 -17.91 4.42 5.67
C LEU A 327 -17.08 5.60 5.17
N LEU A 328 -17.18 6.76 5.82
CA LEU A 328 -16.31 7.91 5.54
C LEU A 328 -14.84 7.58 5.80
N GLU A 329 -14.52 6.92 6.91
CA GLU A 329 -13.15 6.54 7.23
C GLU A 329 -12.61 5.48 6.24
N LEU A 330 -13.42 4.50 5.82
CA LEU A 330 -13.04 3.55 4.76
C LEU A 330 -12.78 4.25 3.42
N ALA A 331 -13.59 5.25 3.07
CA ALA A 331 -13.40 6.08 1.87
C ALA A 331 -12.11 6.91 1.94
N ILE A 332 -11.81 7.48 3.11
CA ILE A 332 -10.54 8.18 3.37
C ILE A 332 -9.36 7.22 3.17
N PHE A 333 -9.41 6.02 3.75
CA PHE A 333 -8.33 5.03 3.60
C PHE A 333 -8.12 4.64 2.14
N ASP A 334 -9.18 4.34 1.40
CA ASP A 334 -9.08 3.97 -0.01
C ASP A 334 -8.51 5.12 -0.88
N THR A 335 -8.93 6.37 -0.62
CA THR A 335 -8.44 7.57 -1.32
C THR A 335 -6.96 7.85 -1.03
N ALA A 336 -6.55 7.64 0.22
CA ALA A 336 -5.16 7.73 0.65
C ALA A 336 -4.27 6.57 0.15
N ASP A 337 -4.82 5.65 -0.65
CA ASP A 337 -4.15 4.44 -1.15
C ASP A 337 -3.73 3.44 -0.05
N ILE A 338 -4.41 3.47 1.10
CA ILE A 338 -4.23 2.50 2.17
C ILE A 338 -5.10 1.29 1.87
N GLU A 339 -4.53 0.09 1.96
CA GLU A 339 -5.20 -1.10 1.45
C GLU A 339 -6.33 -1.61 2.34
N TYR A 340 -6.15 -1.54 3.66
CA TYR A 340 -7.12 -1.97 4.64
C TYR A 340 -7.18 -0.97 5.79
N TYR A 341 -8.39 -0.76 6.28
CA TYR A 341 -8.64 -0.16 7.59
C TYR A 341 -8.39 -1.23 8.67
N PRO A 342 -7.37 -1.06 9.55
CA PRO A 342 -6.97 -2.10 10.50
C PRO A 342 -8.13 -2.62 11.32
N ARG A 343 -8.20 -3.94 11.49
CA ARG A 343 -9.29 -4.57 12.25
C ARG A 343 -9.34 -4.06 13.69
N GLU A 344 -8.19 -3.86 14.32
CA GLU A 344 -8.08 -3.32 15.67
C GLU A 344 -8.69 -1.92 15.77
N LEU A 345 -8.39 -1.05 14.79
CA LEU A 345 -8.96 0.28 14.73
C LEU A 345 -10.49 0.25 14.57
N PHE A 346 -11.02 -0.73 13.84
CA PHE A 346 -12.46 -0.89 13.68
C PHE A 346 -13.11 -1.32 14.97
N VAL A 347 -12.52 -2.30 15.63
CA VAL A 347 -13.08 -2.83 16.85
C VAL A 347 -13.05 -1.76 17.95
N GLU A 348 -11.92 -1.12 18.19
CA GLU A 348 -11.79 -0.16 19.29
C GLU A 348 -12.71 1.07 19.10
N LYS A 349 -13.09 1.42 17.85
CA LYS A 349 -13.95 2.59 17.56
C LYS A 349 -15.42 2.25 17.32
N TYR A 350 -15.71 1.06 16.78
CA TYR A 350 -17.04 0.72 16.25
C TYR A 350 -17.53 -0.67 16.63
N GLY A 351 -16.70 -1.54 17.22
CA GLY A 351 -17.01 -2.96 17.45
C GLY A 351 -18.28 -3.19 18.27
N SER A 352 -18.60 -2.28 19.19
CA SER A 352 -19.80 -2.32 20.04
C SER A 352 -21.06 -1.76 19.37
N CYS A 353 -20.92 -0.93 18.33
CA CYS A 353 -22.04 -0.21 17.70
C CYS A 353 -22.36 -0.69 16.28
N VAL A 354 -21.38 -1.26 15.57
CA VAL A 354 -21.49 -1.60 14.15
C VAL A 354 -21.31 -3.10 13.95
N LYS A 355 -22.36 -3.78 13.47
CA LYS A 355 -22.33 -5.22 13.21
C LYS A 355 -21.94 -5.51 11.76
N MET A 356 -20.83 -6.23 11.59
CA MET A 356 -20.30 -6.64 10.27
C MET A 356 -20.68 -8.08 9.88
N ASP A 357 -21.47 -8.77 10.71
CA ASP A 357 -21.64 -10.23 10.67
C ASP A 357 -22.99 -10.65 10.08
N SER A 358 -23.80 -9.69 9.62
CA SER A 358 -25.06 -9.95 8.95
C SER A 358 -24.88 -10.21 7.47
N ASP A 359 -25.77 -11.02 6.87
CA ASP A 359 -25.80 -11.20 5.42
C ASP A 359 -26.23 -9.91 4.70
N VAL A 360 -25.74 -9.75 3.48
CA VAL A 360 -26.05 -8.67 2.54
C VAL A 360 -27.54 -8.76 2.18
N SER A 361 -28.28 -7.65 2.25
CA SER A 361 -29.72 -7.63 2.00
C SER A 361 -30.12 -6.40 1.20
N ILE A 362 -30.67 -6.62 0.00
CA ILE A 362 -31.13 -5.55 -0.90
C ILE A 362 -32.27 -4.75 -0.27
N ASP A 363 -33.14 -5.40 0.51
CA ASP A 363 -34.32 -4.76 1.13
C ASP A 363 -34.02 -4.09 2.48
N LYS A 364 -32.88 -4.42 3.11
CA LYS A 364 -32.44 -3.88 4.40
C LYS A 364 -30.94 -3.59 4.36
N MET A 365 -30.53 -2.72 3.44
CA MET A 365 -29.13 -2.38 3.26
C MET A 365 -28.52 -1.84 4.56
N ARG A 366 -27.39 -2.40 4.95
CA ARG A 366 -26.58 -2.07 6.13
C ARG A 366 -25.15 -1.82 5.71
N VAL A 367 -24.29 -1.45 6.66
CA VAL A 367 -22.85 -1.28 6.39
C VAL A 367 -22.21 -2.49 5.69
N VAL A 368 -22.70 -3.71 5.93
CA VAL A 368 -22.19 -4.96 5.31
C VAL A 368 -22.37 -5.02 3.80
N ASP A 369 -23.30 -4.23 3.24
CA ASP A 369 -23.50 -4.12 1.79
C ASP A 369 -22.45 -3.22 1.14
N TYR A 370 -21.81 -2.35 1.92
CA TYR A 370 -20.85 -1.34 1.43
C TYR A 370 -19.40 -1.65 1.82
N ALA A 371 -19.21 -2.38 2.92
CA ALA A 371 -17.91 -2.75 3.46
C ALA A 371 -17.74 -4.27 3.49
N ARG A 372 -16.49 -4.71 3.32
CA ARG A 372 -16.05 -6.10 3.45
C ARG A 372 -14.98 -6.16 4.52
N MET A 373 -14.92 -7.29 5.22
CA MET A 373 -14.01 -7.50 6.35
C MET A 373 -13.38 -8.90 6.28
N ASP A 374 -12.10 -8.98 6.59
CA ASP A 374 -11.41 -10.24 6.87
C ASP A 374 -10.56 -10.13 8.16
N GLU A 375 -9.57 -11.00 8.31
CA GLU A 375 -8.67 -11.00 9.46
C GLU A 375 -7.74 -9.78 9.51
N ARG A 376 -7.39 -9.21 8.36
CA ARG A 376 -6.48 -8.05 8.25
C ARG A 376 -7.19 -6.75 8.55
N GLY A 377 -8.44 -6.61 8.07
CA GLY A 377 -9.16 -5.37 8.24
C GLY A 377 -10.39 -5.22 7.36
N LEU A 378 -10.82 -3.98 7.23
CA LEU A 378 -12.00 -3.59 6.46
C LEU A 378 -11.59 -2.83 5.20
N ALA A 379 -12.40 -2.94 4.16
CA ALA A 379 -12.31 -2.09 2.98
C ALA A 379 -13.71 -1.86 2.41
N LEU A 380 -13.84 -0.83 1.56
CA LEU A 380 -15.05 -0.69 0.74
C LEU A 380 -15.17 -1.89 -0.20
N ARG A 381 -16.40 -2.35 -0.43
CA ARG A 381 -16.73 -3.39 -1.43
C ARG A 381 -16.68 -2.88 -2.86
N ASN A 382 -16.70 -1.56 -3.04
CA ASN A 382 -16.67 -0.95 -4.35
C ASN A 382 -15.93 0.39 -4.29
N SER A 383 -14.94 0.60 -5.17
CA SER A 383 -14.22 1.86 -5.25
C SER A 383 -15.07 3.03 -5.81
N LEU A 384 -16.16 2.76 -6.52
CA LEU A 384 -17.10 3.79 -7.01
C LEU A 384 -17.85 4.48 -5.85
N LEU A 385 -18.03 3.79 -4.72
CA LEU A 385 -18.60 4.37 -3.50
C LEU A 385 -17.76 5.52 -2.96
N ASN A 386 -16.44 5.42 -3.16
CA ASN A 386 -15.49 6.29 -2.50
C ASN A 386 -15.75 7.77 -2.82
N ASN A 387 -15.85 8.11 -4.11
CA ASN A 387 -16.17 9.48 -4.55
C ASN A 387 -17.55 9.94 -4.06
N CYS A 388 -18.55 9.06 -4.07
CA CYS A 388 -19.90 9.40 -3.62
C CYS A 388 -19.94 9.74 -2.13
N ILE A 389 -19.26 8.95 -1.29
CA ILE A 389 -19.18 9.15 0.15
C ILE A 389 -18.43 10.45 0.45
N LEU A 390 -17.26 10.66 -0.17
CA LEU A 390 -16.45 11.86 0.05
C LEU A 390 -17.15 13.14 -0.41
N GLU A 391 -17.91 13.11 -1.52
CA GLU A 391 -18.71 14.25 -1.96
C GLU A 391 -19.86 14.54 -0.98
N TYR A 392 -20.57 13.50 -0.54
CA TYR A 392 -21.69 13.64 0.41
C TYR A 392 -21.22 14.16 1.78
N LYS A 393 -20.06 13.69 2.25
CA LYS A 393 -19.46 14.04 3.55
C LYS A 393 -18.30 15.03 3.43
N LYS A 394 -18.25 15.84 2.37
CA LYS A 394 -17.09 16.70 2.06
C LYS A 394 -16.65 17.59 3.23
N ASN A 395 -17.59 18.12 3.99
CA ASN A 395 -17.31 19.00 5.13
C ASN A 395 -16.78 18.26 6.36
N GLU A 396 -16.94 16.93 6.41
CA GLU A 396 -16.48 16.07 7.52
C GLU A 396 -15.13 15.41 7.21
N VAL A 397 -14.63 15.46 5.97
CA VAL A 397 -13.36 14.82 5.55
C VAL A 397 -12.18 15.34 6.37
N GLU A 398 -12.02 16.66 6.47
CA GLU A 398 -10.92 17.29 7.22
C GLU A 398 -10.92 16.86 8.69
N VAL A 399 -12.08 16.94 9.35
CA VAL A 399 -12.25 16.57 10.76
C VAL A 399 -12.00 15.07 10.96
N SER A 400 -12.49 14.23 10.05
CA SER A 400 -12.31 12.79 10.13
C SER A 400 -10.85 12.38 9.96
N ILE A 401 -10.08 13.05 9.09
CA ILE A 401 -8.63 12.84 8.98
C ILE A 401 -7.94 13.20 10.29
N ILE A 402 -8.29 14.34 10.90
CA ILE A 402 -7.74 14.75 12.21
C ILE A 402 -8.07 13.71 13.28
N ASP A 403 -9.32 13.27 13.37
CA ASP A 403 -9.77 12.28 14.35
C ASP A 403 -9.02 10.95 14.22
N ILE A 404 -8.85 10.45 12.99
CA ILE A 404 -8.07 9.23 12.73
C ILE A 404 -6.62 9.45 13.20
N LEU A 405 -6.00 10.56 12.80
CA LEU A 405 -4.61 10.85 13.15
C LEU A 405 -4.41 10.99 14.67
N ILE A 406 -5.31 11.67 15.39
CA ILE A 406 -5.23 11.75 16.85
C ILE A 406 -5.35 10.36 17.46
N TYR A 407 -6.31 9.56 16.98
CA TYR A 407 -6.57 8.23 17.51
C TYR A 407 -5.37 7.29 17.38
N ILE A 408 -4.76 7.23 16.19
CA ILE A 408 -3.63 6.32 15.94
C ILE A 408 -2.30 6.81 16.53
N SER A 409 -2.23 8.06 17.00
CA SER A 409 -0.96 8.66 17.45
C SER A 409 -0.22 7.84 18.50
N ARG A 410 -0.95 7.18 19.42
CA ARG A 410 -0.39 6.27 20.44
C ARG A 410 0.36 5.06 19.89
N TYR A 411 0.10 4.70 18.62
CA TYR A 411 0.71 3.56 17.94
C TYR A 411 1.87 3.97 17.03
N VAL A 412 1.97 5.26 16.69
CA VAL A 412 2.97 5.77 15.74
C VAL A 412 4.24 6.13 16.49
N LYS A 413 5.35 5.49 16.13
CA LYS A 413 6.66 5.78 16.71
C LYS A 413 7.69 6.08 15.64
N GLU A 414 8.64 6.94 15.97
CA GLU A 414 9.73 7.26 15.06
C GLU A 414 10.58 6.01 14.82
N ARG A 415 10.89 5.74 13.55
CA ARG A 415 11.65 4.57 13.03
C ARG A 415 10.89 3.25 13.02
N ASN A 416 9.65 3.22 13.48
CA ASN A 416 8.80 2.06 13.22
C ASN A 416 8.46 1.98 11.74
N ASN A 417 8.48 0.76 11.21
CA ASN A 417 7.94 0.44 9.89
C ASN A 417 6.83 -0.59 10.09
N ASP A 418 5.75 -0.17 10.76
CA ASP A 418 4.49 -0.91 10.92
C ASP A 418 3.30 -0.21 10.22
N ILE A 419 2.17 -0.92 10.17
CA ILE A 419 0.93 -0.42 9.54
C ILE A 419 0.49 0.95 10.06
N TRP A 420 0.75 1.28 11.33
CA TRP A 420 0.34 2.56 11.91
C TRP A 420 1.17 3.71 11.38
N TYR A 421 2.50 3.53 11.31
CA TYR A 421 3.38 4.50 10.68
C TYR A 421 3.01 4.71 9.20
N PHE A 422 2.63 3.64 8.49
CA PHE A 422 2.16 3.74 7.11
C PHE A 422 0.86 4.55 6.98
N VAL A 423 -0.16 4.23 7.77
CA VAL A 423 -1.44 4.98 7.79
C VAL A 423 -1.18 6.45 8.07
N PHE A 424 -0.37 6.75 9.10
CA PHE A 424 0.06 8.11 9.41
C PHE A 424 0.75 8.78 8.21
N GLN A 425 1.69 8.11 7.54
CA GLN A 425 2.38 8.67 6.38
C GLN A 425 1.43 9.02 5.23
N CYS A 426 0.46 8.14 4.94
CA CYS A 426 -0.51 8.33 3.87
C CYS A 426 -1.45 9.51 4.17
N LEU A 427 -1.96 9.59 5.41
CA LEU A 427 -2.92 10.61 5.85
C LEU A 427 -2.28 11.98 6.15
N THR A 428 -0.96 12.05 6.32
CA THR A 428 -0.24 13.32 6.48
C THR A 428 0.46 13.77 5.20
N LYS A 429 0.49 12.96 4.15
CA LYS A 429 1.20 13.33 2.92
C LYS A 429 0.53 14.50 2.22
N GLU A 430 1.24 15.61 2.13
CA GLU A 430 0.75 16.87 1.57
C GLU A 430 0.18 16.66 0.15
N GLU A 431 0.91 15.96 -0.72
CA GLU A 431 0.48 15.70 -2.09
C GLU A 431 -0.84 14.91 -2.16
N ILE A 432 -1.05 13.96 -1.26
CA ILE A 432 -2.30 13.18 -1.19
C ILE A 432 -3.45 14.07 -0.72
N LEU A 433 -3.23 14.84 0.35
CA LEU A 433 -4.21 15.77 0.90
C LEU A 433 -4.63 16.84 -0.12
N GLU A 434 -3.68 17.39 -0.87
CA GLU A 434 -3.95 18.38 -1.91
C GLU A 434 -4.60 17.76 -3.15
N ARG A 435 -4.00 16.72 -3.75
CA ARG A 435 -4.41 16.25 -5.09
C ARG A 435 -5.59 15.30 -5.05
N ARG A 436 -5.62 14.39 -4.08
CA ARG A 436 -6.63 13.33 -4.01
C ARG A 436 -7.84 13.76 -3.21
N PHE A 437 -7.58 14.34 -2.03
CA PHE A 437 -8.65 14.88 -1.19
C PHE A 437 -9.10 16.29 -1.60
N LYS A 438 -8.36 16.97 -2.49
CA LYS A 438 -8.69 18.30 -3.00
C LYS A 438 -8.81 19.34 -1.88
N LEU A 439 -8.02 19.19 -0.81
CA LEU A 439 -7.98 20.12 0.30
C LEU A 439 -7.14 21.33 -0.05
N LYS A 440 -7.59 22.52 0.36
CA LYS A 440 -6.81 23.76 0.20
C LYS A 440 -5.63 23.77 1.18
N HIS A 441 -4.54 24.47 0.85
CA HIS A 441 -3.37 24.58 1.74
C HIS A 441 -3.71 25.00 3.18
N ARG A 442 -4.68 25.91 3.37
CA ARG A 442 -5.15 26.31 4.71
C ARG A 442 -5.80 25.17 5.51
N GLN A 443 -6.49 24.26 4.83
CA GLN A 443 -7.09 23.08 5.46
C GLN A 443 -6.02 22.06 5.85
N ILE A 444 -5.03 21.86 4.97
CA ILE A 444 -3.87 20.99 5.23
C ILE A 444 -3.08 21.52 6.42
N GLU A 445 -2.81 22.83 6.46
CA GLU A 445 -2.15 23.49 7.60
C GLU A 445 -2.94 23.29 8.89
N LYS A 446 -4.27 23.43 8.85
CA LYS A 446 -5.13 23.17 10.01
C LYS A 446 -5.02 21.73 10.49
N ILE A 447 -5.03 20.74 9.59
CA ILE A 447 -4.82 19.32 9.94
C ILE A 447 -3.51 19.17 10.70
N TYR A 448 -2.40 19.70 10.16
CA TYR A 448 -1.09 19.56 10.79
C TYR A 448 -1.02 20.24 12.16
N LEU A 449 -1.50 21.49 12.27
CA LEU A 449 -1.53 22.21 13.54
C LEU A 449 -2.38 21.49 14.60
N SER A 450 -3.50 20.88 14.21
CA SER A 450 -4.38 20.14 15.11
C SER A 450 -3.75 18.86 15.68
N VAL A 451 -2.75 18.29 15.01
CA VAL A 451 -2.09 17.04 15.45
C VAL A 451 -0.63 17.25 15.87
N LYS A 452 -0.19 18.52 15.98
CA LYS A 452 1.22 18.87 16.23
C LYS A 452 1.77 18.22 17.49
N GLU A 453 1.08 18.34 18.62
CA GLU A 453 1.53 17.80 19.90
C GLU A 453 1.60 16.27 19.88
N ASN A 454 0.76 15.62 19.06
CA ASN A 454 0.77 14.16 18.91
C ASN A 454 1.98 13.64 18.12
N TYR A 455 2.62 14.47 17.28
CA TYR A 455 3.62 14.03 16.31
C TYR A 455 4.91 14.86 16.31
N MET A 456 5.13 15.71 17.32
CA MET A 456 6.28 16.62 17.40
C MET A 456 7.65 15.90 17.43
N ASP A 457 7.69 14.63 17.79
CA ASP A 457 8.91 13.81 17.81
C ASP A 457 9.12 12.97 16.53
N ILE A 458 8.22 13.09 15.56
CA ILE A 458 8.27 12.35 14.29
C ILE A 458 8.86 13.23 13.19
N SER A 459 10.00 12.82 12.61
CA SER A 459 10.66 13.61 11.54
C SER A 459 9.77 13.81 10.31
N TYR A 460 9.01 12.78 9.93
CA TYR A 460 8.14 12.83 8.75
C TYR A 460 7.02 13.86 8.87
N TYR A 461 6.48 14.09 10.07
CA TYR A 461 5.48 15.14 10.31
C TYR A 461 6.04 16.52 9.95
N TRP A 462 7.23 16.86 10.47
CA TRP A 462 7.92 18.12 10.17
C TRP A 462 8.34 18.24 8.71
N LEU A 463 8.70 17.12 8.07
CA LEU A 463 8.97 17.09 6.63
C LEU A 463 7.72 17.53 5.86
N GLN A 464 6.55 16.94 6.11
CA GLN A 464 5.31 17.30 5.41
C GLN A 464 4.90 18.76 5.65
N MET A 465 5.06 19.27 6.88
CA MET A 465 4.92 20.71 7.17
C MET A 465 5.87 21.56 6.30
N GLY A 466 7.15 21.23 6.25
CA GLY A 466 8.13 21.94 5.43
C GLY A 466 7.76 21.96 3.94
N LEU A 467 7.26 20.84 3.40
CA LEU A 467 6.83 20.72 2.01
C LEU A 467 5.59 21.56 1.68
N LEU A 468 4.62 21.65 2.60
CA LEU A 468 3.46 22.52 2.44
C LEU A 468 3.88 23.99 2.33
N PHE A 469 4.79 24.45 3.20
CA PHE A 469 5.28 25.82 3.17
C PHE A 469 6.17 26.11 1.96
N GLN A 470 6.91 25.12 1.45
CA GLN A 470 7.61 25.24 0.16
C GLN A 470 6.66 25.54 -0.99
N LYS A 471 5.51 24.84 -1.07
CA LYS A 471 4.50 25.08 -2.11
C LYS A 471 3.81 26.44 -1.99
N ARG A 472 3.76 27.00 -0.79
CA ARG A 472 3.27 28.36 -0.53
C ARG A 472 4.31 29.45 -0.76
N GLU A 473 5.51 29.07 -1.22
CA GLU A 473 6.67 29.95 -1.39
C GLU A 473 7.13 30.64 -0.09
N ASP A 474 6.72 30.13 1.07
CA ASP A 474 7.23 30.57 2.37
C ASP A 474 8.45 29.73 2.76
N TYR A 475 9.55 30.03 2.07
CA TYR A 475 10.80 29.29 2.18
C TYR A 475 11.48 29.41 3.54
N ILE A 476 11.18 30.47 4.30
CA ILE A 476 11.74 30.70 5.64
C ILE A 476 11.06 29.75 6.63
N SER A 477 9.73 29.74 6.67
CA SER A 477 8.98 28.80 7.52
C SER A 477 9.24 27.35 7.12
N ALA A 478 9.29 27.08 5.81
CA ALA A 478 9.66 25.77 5.31
C ALA A 478 11.03 25.31 5.82
N TYR A 479 12.05 26.19 5.78
CA TYR A 479 13.38 25.86 6.28
C TYR A 479 13.37 25.51 7.77
N ASN A 480 12.64 26.27 8.60
CA ASN A 480 12.53 26.01 10.04
C ASN A 480 11.94 24.62 10.33
N TYR A 481 10.86 24.23 9.62
CA TYR A 481 10.28 22.91 9.78
C TYR A 481 11.19 21.79 9.27
N LEU A 482 11.87 22.00 8.13
CA LEU A 482 12.82 21.03 7.59
C LEU A 482 14.05 20.87 8.49
N GLU A 483 14.52 21.93 9.13
CA GLU A 483 15.59 21.87 10.12
C GLU A 483 15.16 21.07 11.35
N LYS A 484 13.94 21.27 11.86
CA LYS A 484 13.38 20.44 12.94
C LYS A 484 13.26 18.97 12.53
N SER A 485 12.85 18.70 11.29
CA SER A 485 12.85 17.35 10.73
C SER A 485 14.27 16.76 10.73
N SER A 486 15.25 17.54 10.27
CA SER A 486 16.67 17.15 10.21
C SER A 486 17.29 16.96 11.58
N SER A 487 16.86 17.68 12.62
CA SER A 487 17.37 17.46 13.98
C SER A 487 16.99 16.09 14.54
N ILE A 488 15.86 15.53 14.09
CA ILE A 488 15.39 14.19 14.47
C ILE A 488 16.06 13.12 13.60
N ARG A 489 16.19 13.37 12.28
CA ARG A 489 16.85 12.46 11.33
C ARG A 489 17.86 13.19 10.41
N PRO A 490 19.08 13.45 10.89
CA PRO A 490 20.05 14.28 10.15
C PRO A 490 20.57 13.62 8.87
N ASN A 491 20.54 12.28 8.80
CA ASN A 491 21.07 11.51 7.68
C ASN A 491 20.01 11.08 6.65
N SER A 492 18.73 11.43 6.86
CA SER A 492 17.68 11.05 5.93
C SER A 492 17.88 11.77 4.60
N TYR A 493 18.03 10.99 3.53
CA TYR A 493 18.13 11.51 2.17
C TYR A 493 16.97 12.46 1.84
N LYS A 494 15.73 12.10 2.23
CA LYS A 494 14.53 12.88 1.90
C LYS A 494 14.56 14.28 2.50
N ILE A 495 14.99 14.37 3.76
CA ILE A 495 15.07 15.64 4.48
C ILE A 495 16.19 16.49 3.89
N GLN A 496 17.35 15.89 3.65
CA GLN A 496 18.47 16.58 3.00
C GLN A 496 18.09 17.09 1.59
N HIS A 497 17.38 16.27 0.81
CA HIS A 497 16.87 16.64 -0.51
C HIS A 497 15.86 17.79 -0.42
N ALA A 498 14.87 17.70 0.47
CA ALA A 498 13.87 18.75 0.66
C ALA A 498 14.51 20.08 1.11
N MET A 499 15.53 20.03 2.00
CA MET A 499 16.29 21.22 2.40
C MET A 499 17.08 21.83 1.23
N ALA A 500 17.78 21.01 0.45
CA ALA A 500 18.52 21.48 -0.72
C ALA A 500 17.57 22.14 -1.73
N ARG A 501 16.44 21.50 -2.01
CA ARG A 501 15.38 22.02 -2.86
C ARG A 501 14.79 23.34 -2.35
N ASN A 502 14.63 23.49 -1.03
CA ASN A 502 14.17 24.74 -0.42
C ASN A 502 15.01 25.93 -0.87
N PHE A 503 16.34 25.80 -0.81
CA PHE A 503 17.27 26.83 -1.22
C PHE A 503 17.21 27.12 -2.72
N LEU A 504 17.15 26.07 -3.54
CA LEU A 504 17.07 26.21 -5.01
C LEU A 504 15.79 26.95 -5.43
N ARG A 505 14.63 26.55 -4.88
CA ARG A 505 13.35 27.20 -5.17
C ARG A 505 13.26 28.61 -4.61
N HIS A 506 13.77 28.82 -3.39
CA HIS A 506 13.86 30.16 -2.80
C HIS A 506 14.62 31.11 -3.73
N ALA A 507 15.80 30.70 -4.20
CA ALA A 507 16.59 31.47 -5.16
C ALA A 507 15.82 31.75 -6.46
N ASN A 508 15.06 30.77 -6.97
CA ASN A 508 14.22 30.94 -8.15
C ASN A 508 13.04 31.90 -7.95
N CYS A 509 12.60 32.16 -6.71
CA CYS A 509 11.59 33.17 -6.39
C CYS A 509 12.20 34.54 -6.02
N THR A 510 13.44 34.59 -5.50
CA THR A 510 14.12 35.83 -5.11
C THR A 510 14.38 36.74 -6.30
N LYS A 511 14.11 38.05 -6.17
CA LYS A 511 14.31 39.05 -7.23
C LYS A 511 15.74 39.57 -7.29
N ASP A 512 16.36 39.79 -6.13
CA ASP A 512 17.74 40.27 -6.06
C ASP A 512 18.71 39.17 -6.51
N ILE A 513 19.53 39.46 -7.53
CA ILE A 513 20.41 38.47 -8.14
C ILE A 513 21.55 38.04 -7.20
N VAL A 514 22.02 38.91 -6.31
CA VAL A 514 23.12 38.60 -5.39
C VAL A 514 22.64 37.64 -4.31
N GLU A 515 21.49 37.94 -3.70
CA GLU A 515 20.82 37.07 -2.75
C GLU A 515 20.42 35.74 -3.40
N ALA A 516 19.81 35.78 -4.59
CA ALA A 516 19.42 34.59 -5.32
C ALA A 516 20.62 33.69 -5.64
N LYS A 517 21.76 34.25 -6.07
CA LYS A 517 23.01 33.49 -6.29
C LYS A 517 23.53 32.86 -5.00
N ASN A 518 23.50 33.57 -3.89
CA ASN A 518 23.94 33.04 -2.59
C ASN A 518 23.05 31.86 -2.13
N LEU A 519 21.73 32.00 -2.25
CA LEU A 519 20.78 30.93 -1.94
C LEU A 519 20.98 29.73 -2.88
N PHE A 520 21.09 29.98 -4.19
CA PHE A 520 21.23 28.93 -5.18
C PHE A 520 22.53 28.13 -4.97
N THR A 521 23.64 28.81 -4.67
CA THR A 521 24.93 28.16 -4.39
C THR A 521 24.83 27.21 -3.20
N LYS A 522 24.20 27.65 -2.10
CA LYS A 522 23.95 26.78 -0.93
C LYS A 522 23.08 25.56 -1.25
N GLY A 523 22.03 25.76 -2.05
CA GLY A 523 21.17 24.67 -2.50
C GLY A 523 21.89 23.69 -3.42
N GLU A 524 22.68 24.21 -4.35
CA GLU A 524 23.45 23.45 -5.33
C GLU A 524 24.51 22.58 -4.64
N GLU A 525 25.28 23.13 -3.70
CA GLU A 525 26.26 22.36 -2.92
C GLU A 525 25.60 21.18 -2.18
N LYS A 526 24.44 21.42 -1.56
CA LYS A 526 23.71 20.37 -0.84
C LYS A 526 23.15 19.31 -1.80
N MET A 527 22.63 19.72 -2.95
CA MET A 527 22.05 18.79 -3.93
C MET A 527 23.13 17.96 -4.63
N LYS A 528 24.26 18.57 -5.03
CA LYS A 528 25.41 17.87 -5.60
C LYS A 528 25.98 16.83 -4.63
N LYS A 529 26.04 17.13 -3.33
CA LYS A 529 26.43 16.12 -2.30
C LYS A 529 25.53 14.88 -2.29
N LEU A 530 24.25 15.00 -2.68
CA LEU A 530 23.35 13.86 -2.83
C LEU A 530 23.59 13.11 -4.14
N ILE A 531 23.74 13.85 -5.25
CA ILE A 531 23.97 13.30 -6.61
C ILE A 531 25.31 12.55 -6.69
N ASP A 532 26.36 13.10 -6.08
CA ASP A 532 27.73 12.58 -6.15
C ASP A 532 28.03 11.58 -5.03
N SER A 533 27.04 11.28 -4.17
CA SER A 533 27.21 10.34 -3.07
C SER A 533 27.40 8.91 -3.57
N LYS A 534 28.35 8.19 -2.96
CA LYS A 534 28.56 6.75 -3.14
C LYS A 534 27.82 5.90 -2.10
N ASP A 535 26.99 6.53 -1.26
CA ASP A 535 26.13 5.78 -0.35
C ASP A 535 25.05 5.06 -1.16
N TYR A 536 24.96 3.74 -0.99
CA TYR A 536 24.06 2.88 -1.75
C TYR A 536 22.61 3.38 -1.79
N ARG A 537 22.09 3.88 -0.66
CA ARG A 537 20.70 4.37 -0.59
C ARG A 537 20.55 5.67 -1.39
N LYS A 538 21.52 6.57 -1.30
CA LYS A 538 21.53 7.84 -2.05
C LYS A 538 21.72 7.61 -3.55
N GLU A 539 22.51 6.62 -3.94
CA GLU A 539 22.71 6.24 -5.33
C GLU A 539 21.41 5.73 -5.98
N LYS A 540 20.66 4.86 -5.28
CA LYS A 540 19.32 4.44 -5.74
C LYS A 540 18.33 5.59 -5.87
N ALA A 541 18.46 6.57 -4.99
CA ALA A 541 17.63 7.78 -5.00
C ALA A 541 18.13 8.87 -5.94
N LYS A 542 19.26 8.68 -6.61
CA LYS A 542 19.90 9.69 -7.46
C LYS A 542 19.00 10.27 -8.55
N PRO A 543 18.14 9.49 -9.27
CA PRO A 543 17.25 10.04 -10.29
C PRO A 543 16.44 11.24 -9.79
N PHE A 544 15.92 11.15 -8.56
CA PHE A 544 15.16 12.21 -7.92
C PHE A 544 15.96 13.50 -7.69
N SER A 545 17.21 13.38 -7.22
CA SER A 545 18.09 14.56 -7.03
C SER A 545 18.54 15.16 -8.35
N VAL A 546 18.84 14.34 -9.36
CA VAL A 546 19.20 14.81 -10.70
C VAL A 546 18.04 15.56 -11.34
N THR A 547 16.84 14.98 -11.33
CA THR A 547 15.60 15.60 -11.84
C THR A 547 15.36 16.96 -11.19
N CYS A 548 15.41 17.03 -9.86
CA CYS A 548 15.23 18.29 -9.13
C CYS A 548 16.32 19.31 -9.48
N TYR A 549 17.60 18.92 -9.42
CA TYR A 549 18.71 19.84 -9.65
C TYR A 549 18.69 20.45 -11.05
N VAL A 550 18.58 19.61 -12.07
CA VAL A 550 18.59 20.03 -13.48
C VAL A 550 17.43 20.98 -13.73
N SER A 551 16.23 20.65 -13.26
CA SER A 551 15.03 21.47 -13.45
C SER A 551 15.18 22.85 -12.81
N GLU A 552 15.61 22.91 -11.55
CA GLU A 552 15.77 24.18 -10.84
C GLU A 552 16.95 25.01 -11.38
N LYS A 553 18.03 24.37 -11.86
CA LYS A 553 19.19 25.02 -12.49
C LYS A 553 18.84 25.69 -13.81
N ILE A 554 18.07 25.01 -14.67
CA ILE A 554 17.57 25.59 -15.92
C ILE A 554 16.70 26.80 -15.62
N LYS A 555 15.74 26.68 -14.68
CA LYS A 555 14.88 27.80 -14.27
C LYS A 555 15.69 28.99 -13.79
N PHE A 556 16.71 28.77 -12.95
CA PHE A 556 17.57 29.82 -12.43
C PHE A 556 18.35 30.53 -13.54
N MET A 557 18.96 29.76 -14.44
CA MET A 557 19.74 30.29 -15.57
C MET A 557 18.88 31.12 -16.51
N MET A 558 17.69 30.62 -16.85
CA MET A 558 16.75 31.34 -17.70
C MET A 558 16.25 32.64 -17.05
N LYS A 559 15.87 32.60 -15.76
CA LYS A 559 15.36 33.78 -15.04
C LYS A 559 16.34 34.94 -15.04
N PHE A 560 17.62 34.66 -14.84
CA PHE A 560 18.67 35.68 -14.70
C PHE A 560 19.54 35.84 -15.95
N ASN A 561 19.17 35.22 -17.08
CA ASN A 561 19.94 35.21 -18.34
C ASN A 561 21.43 34.84 -18.12
N ILE A 562 21.67 33.83 -17.27
CA ILE A 562 23.02 33.36 -16.97
C ILE A 562 23.44 32.40 -18.09
N VAL A 563 24.54 32.75 -18.77
CA VAL A 563 25.17 31.86 -19.74
C VAL A 563 25.97 30.80 -18.97
N PRO A 564 25.62 29.51 -19.08
CA PRO A 564 26.35 28.44 -18.40
C PRO A 564 27.75 28.25 -19.00
N SER A 565 28.71 27.86 -18.18
CA SER A 565 30.00 27.39 -18.68
C SER A 565 29.89 25.98 -19.29
N ASP A 566 30.77 25.64 -20.23
CA ASP A 566 30.83 24.29 -20.81
C ASP A 566 31.04 23.21 -19.72
N LYS A 567 31.79 23.54 -18.66
CA LYS A 567 31.98 22.66 -17.49
C LYS A 567 30.68 22.40 -16.72
N GLU A 568 29.84 23.43 -16.55
CA GLU A 568 28.52 23.26 -15.92
C GLU A 568 27.58 22.44 -16.79
N LEU A 569 27.54 22.70 -18.10
CA LEU A 569 26.74 21.91 -19.04
C LEU A 569 27.17 20.45 -19.04
N GLN A 570 28.48 20.18 -19.05
CA GLN A 570 29.00 18.81 -18.97
C GLN A 570 28.61 18.11 -17.66
N TYR A 571 28.57 18.83 -16.53
CA TYR A 571 28.09 18.24 -15.28
C TYR A 571 26.61 17.86 -15.36
N LEU A 572 25.76 18.71 -15.95
CA LEU A 572 24.33 18.42 -16.13
C LEU A 572 24.12 17.21 -17.05
N ILE A 573 24.85 17.14 -18.16
CA ILE A 573 24.83 16.02 -19.10
C ILE A 573 25.24 14.73 -18.40
N ASN A 574 26.40 14.72 -17.72
CA ASN A 574 26.89 13.55 -17.00
C ASN A 574 25.93 13.09 -15.89
N SER A 575 25.28 14.04 -15.22
CA SER A 575 24.28 13.73 -14.19
C SER A 575 23.06 13.03 -14.78
N LEU A 576 22.52 13.55 -15.88
CA LEU A 576 21.39 12.97 -16.60
C LEU A 576 21.72 11.61 -17.22
N ASP A 577 22.91 11.47 -17.79
CA ASP A 577 23.39 10.19 -18.35
C ASP A 577 23.54 9.12 -17.28
N SER A 578 23.92 9.51 -16.06
CA SER A 578 24.08 8.57 -14.95
C SER A 578 22.77 7.93 -14.46
N VAL A 579 21.61 8.47 -14.87
CA VAL A 579 20.29 7.99 -14.47
C VAL A 579 19.39 7.64 -15.68
N LYS A 580 19.97 7.52 -16.88
CA LYS A 580 19.23 7.33 -18.14
C LYS A 580 18.41 6.03 -18.26
N ASN A 581 18.79 5.02 -17.49
CA ASN A 581 18.07 3.74 -17.44
C ASN A 581 17.04 3.69 -16.31
N SER A 582 16.85 4.78 -15.57
CA SER A 582 15.85 4.82 -14.51
C SER A 582 14.43 4.80 -15.11
N MET A 583 13.52 4.11 -14.44
CA MET A 583 12.10 4.13 -14.81
C MET A 583 11.35 5.24 -14.08
N ASP A 584 11.98 6.40 -13.83
CA ASP A 584 11.29 7.53 -13.21
C ASP A 584 10.44 8.25 -14.27
N ASP A 585 9.12 8.30 -14.04
CA ASP A 585 8.13 8.88 -14.93
C ASP A 585 8.43 10.37 -15.25
N ASN A 586 9.16 11.07 -14.37
CA ASN A 586 9.49 12.50 -14.54
C ASN A 586 10.74 12.76 -15.38
N MET A 587 11.59 11.76 -15.60
CA MET A 587 12.85 11.94 -16.35
C MET A 587 12.59 12.42 -17.77
N GLU A 588 11.50 11.97 -18.39
CA GLU A 588 11.08 12.39 -19.73
C GLU A 588 10.86 13.90 -19.82
N THR A 589 10.16 14.46 -18.84
CA THR A 589 9.89 15.90 -18.76
C THR A 589 11.20 16.68 -18.59
N VAL A 590 12.14 16.17 -17.79
CA VAL A 590 13.46 16.81 -17.58
C VAL A 590 14.29 16.76 -18.86
N TYR A 591 14.34 15.63 -19.56
CA TYR A 591 15.07 15.50 -20.83
C TYR A 591 14.56 16.49 -21.86
N LYS A 592 13.24 16.61 -22.01
CA LYS A 592 12.61 17.56 -22.91
C LYS A 592 12.97 19.01 -22.56
N SER A 593 12.87 19.39 -21.29
CA SER A 593 13.18 20.75 -20.82
C SER A 593 14.65 21.10 -20.98
N PHE A 594 15.56 20.17 -20.65
CA PHE A 594 16.99 20.38 -20.82
C PHE A 594 17.39 20.50 -22.29
N TYR A 595 16.81 19.67 -23.17
CA TYR A 595 17.02 19.80 -24.62
C TYR A 595 16.55 21.15 -25.16
N ALA A 596 15.35 21.59 -24.75
CA ALA A 596 14.83 22.89 -25.14
C ALA A 596 15.73 24.05 -24.66
N PHE A 597 16.29 23.93 -23.46
CA PHE A 597 17.27 24.88 -22.93
C PHE A 597 18.54 24.92 -23.79
N LEU A 598 19.12 23.76 -24.15
CA LEU A 598 20.31 23.68 -25.01
C LEU A 598 20.09 24.30 -26.39
N VAL A 599 18.92 24.08 -27.00
CA VAL A 599 18.55 24.69 -28.29
C VAL A 599 18.50 26.22 -28.16
N ASN A 600 17.92 26.73 -27.08
CA ASN A 600 17.81 28.17 -26.83
C ASN A 600 19.18 28.86 -26.70
N ILE A 601 20.17 28.17 -26.12
CA ILE A 601 21.54 28.69 -25.95
C ILE A 601 22.51 28.25 -27.06
N HIS A 602 22.02 27.59 -28.12
CA HIS A 602 22.80 27.07 -29.25
C HIS A 602 23.96 26.12 -28.83
N LYS A 603 23.69 25.21 -27.88
CA LYS A 603 24.67 24.23 -27.35
C LYS A 603 24.19 22.77 -27.49
N GLN A 604 23.30 22.49 -28.44
CA GLN A 604 22.77 21.13 -28.67
C GLN A 604 23.81 20.13 -29.20
N ASP A 605 24.94 20.60 -29.70
CA ASP A 605 26.08 19.79 -30.16
C ASP A 605 26.82 19.09 -28.99
N MET A 606 26.62 19.52 -27.76
CA MET A 606 27.24 18.92 -26.58
C MET A 606 26.65 17.56 -26.17
N ILE A 607 25.43 17.25 -26.60
CA ILE A 607 24.76 15.99 -26.27
C ILE A 607 24.99 14.93 -27.34
N ARG A 608 25.21 13.69 -26.90
CA ARG A 608 25.41 12.55 -27.80
C ARG A 608 24.06 12.14 -28.42
N MET A 609 24.02 12.11 -29.75
CA MET A 609 22.83 11.73 -30.54
C MET A 609 23.04 10.37 -31.20
N ASP A 610 22.98 9.29 -30.42
CA ASP A 610 22.93 7.92 -30.94
C ASP A 610 21.56 7.27 -30.67
N PHE A 611 21.36 6.02 -31.13
CA PHE A 611 20.11 5.27 -30.95
C PHE A 611 19.72 5.04 -29.49
N SER A 612 20.65 5.21 -28.54
CA SER A 612 20.39 5.10 -27.09
C SER A 612 20.10 6.45 -26.43
N SER A 613 20.17 7.54 -27.19
CA SER A 613 20.00 8.89 -26.66
C SER A 613 18.53 9.18 -26.33
N PRO A 614 18.22 9.63 -25.09
CA PRO A 614 16.86 10.00 -24.71
C PRO A 614 16.36 11.24 -25.49
N TYR A 615 17.27 11.99 -26.12
CA TYR A 615 16.95 13.24 -26.82
C TYR A 615 16.56 13.05 -28.29
N LEU A 616 16.83 11.88 -28.88
CA LEU A 616 16.70 11.64 -30.32
C LEU A 616 15.29 11.96 -30.87
N LYS A 617 14.25 11.65 -30.08
CA LYS A 617 12.84 11.89 -30.41
C LYS A 617 12.43 13.36 -30.47
N TYR A 618 13.27 14.28 -30.02
CA TYR A 618 12.97 15.72 -30.02
C TYR A 618 13.56 16.44 -31.22
N ILE A 619 14.40 15.78 -32.03
CA ILE A 619 14.97 16.37 -33.25
C ILE A 619 13.86 16.64 -34.27
N GLY A 620 13.88 17.83 -34.88
CA GLY A 620 12.91 18.22 -35.92
C GLY A 620 11.51 18.58 -35.43
N ASN A 621 11.24 18.41 -34.13
CA ASN A 621 9.98 18.82 -33.52
C ASN A 621 10.12 20.21 -32.87
N PRO A 622 9.15 21.13 -33.01
CA PRO A 622 9.17 22.39 -32.27
C PRO A 622 9.05 22.11 -30.77
N VAL A 623 10.17 22.17 -30.05
CA VAL A 623 10.19 22.03 -28.59
C VAL A 623 10.05 23.41 -27.98
N THR A 624 8.85 23.76 -27.53
CA THR A 624 8.65 24.95 -26.70
C THR A 624 9.18 24.68 -25.30
N VAL A 625 9.92 25.64 -24.73
CA VAL A 625 10.25 25.63 -23.30
C VAL A 625 8.96 25.90 -22.53
N ARG A 626 8.18 24.85 -22.26
CA ARG A 626 7.21 24.92 -21.15
C ARG A 626 8.03 24.79 -19.88
N LEU A 627 8.23 25.92 -19.20
CA LEU A 627 8.72 25.92 -17.82
C LEU A 627 7.83 24.96 -17.03
N PHE A 628 8.48 24.01 -16.34
CA PHE A 628 7.84 22.93 -15.60
C PHE A 628 6.59 23.39 -14.84
N ASP A 629 5.52 22.60 -14.88
CA ASP A 629 4.44 22.75 -13.91
C ASP A 629 5.04 22.42 -12.53
N ASP A 630 5.05 23.37 -11.59
CA ASP A 630 5.74 23.29 -10.28
C ASP A 630 5.23 22.13 -9.38
N ASN A 631 4.26 21.40 -9.90
CA ASN A 631 3.43 20.42 -9.24
C ASN A 631 3.97 18.97 -9.32
N GLU A 632 4.78 18.57 -10.31
CA GLU A 632 5.26 17.18 -10.38
C GLU A 632 6.41 16.93 -9.40
N ASP A 633 6.06 16.43 -8.21
CA ASP A 633 6.97 16.23 -7.08
C ASP A 633 7.38 14.77 -6.92
N PRO A 634 8.64 14.41 -7.21
CA PRO A 634 9.14 13.07 -6.96
C PRO A 634 9.82 13.05 -5.58
N ILE A 635 9.04 13.24 -4.51
CA ILE A 635 9.50 12.90 -3.17
C ILE A 635 9.38 11.41 -2.93
N ILE A 636 10.54 10.86 -2.58
CA ILE A 636 10.80 9.45 -2.29
C ILE A 636 10.07 8.98 -1.03
N GLU A 637 9.60 7.73 -1.06
CA GLU A 637 9.03 7.02 0.08
C GLU A 637 9.85 5.77 0.40
N ALA A 638 11.03 5.84 1.01
CA ALA A 638 11.26 5.33 2.38
C ALA A 638 12.77 5.30 2.73
N ILE A 639 13.59 6.23 2.24
CA ILE A 639 15.00 6.30 2.66
C ILE A 639 15.09 7.14 3.94
N ASN A 640 15.10 6.46 5.08
CA ASN A 640 15.49 7.03 6.36
C ASN A 640 16.97 6.78 6.64
#